data_AF-A0A956K4D1-F1
#
_entry.id   AF-A0A956K4D1-F1
#
_cell.length_a   1.000
_cell.length_b   1.000
_cell.length_c   1.000
_cell.angle_alpha   90.00
_cell.angle_beta   90.00
_cell.angle_gamma   90.00
#
_symmetry.space_group_name_H-M   'P 1'
#
loop_
_entity.id
_entity.type
_entity.pdbx_description
1 polymer ?
#
loop_
_entity_poly.entity_id
_entity_poly.type
_entity_poly.pdbx_seq_one_letter_code
_entity_poly.pdbx_strand_id
1 'polypeptide(L)'
;MIADEQITGALLELAHAQQPGRDDARAPLITLLRLVALLLAETRDLCSPCVSVTSTWQHLREHARQAGLSFAGSLFDDACFPALTQIDDAVLHRCLARLLDERGPLPVERLGEIYESLLGYELILSEGPPQLRPGQARRRAGAHYTPQSLSEPVVRACLRPLLAEWHDLDDDARAHRLSQLRVCDPAMGTGAFLLEAWRQLSALLGAVLPEASESAAVLAARTLHGVDIDPVAVALARLSLWLAVADPRLTPDAFDQRLRCGDALVGMGPDGRPHKTLARPHQPLHWPLEFPEVFTGDNPGFDLIVGNPPFLGGRNLSAALGSTYLRHLIAHTPGASGGTDLSAYFLRRAHDLLRRGGCLGLITTNTISQGDTQIAGLAVLRAAGSCIYEARRRLPWPGLASVIVSIVHCRRGEVADKILDGHPVDDITAFLMPSGPDLPPARLAANAKRCFQGNIVLGVGFTFADGDPRANSLEDMQALLAADPRNDERIFPYIGGREVSDDPRHENRRWVINFEEMTETEARRWPALFAIVEAKVKPQRADKNARKYPRMVHEWWKFWNYRSELYKHTAGLEQVLVVPLISKHLTFCFIPAGYLISHKLAAFSLTGHGAFALLQCRVHEIWARFFSSTLGDGLNYSPTDCFETFPFPEDWEQDEALRAAGEAYERHRAALMIAADEGSTKTYNRFHDPEESKPEIVALRELHAAMDRAALRAYGWDDLAAQVRCEFVLEYEASTNARVQPWRYRWPQELHDEVLARLLARNRQSAAGDLPR
;
A
#
# COMPACT_ATOMS: atom_id res chain seq x y z
N MET A 1 -4.55 -20.50 4.83
CA MET A 1 -4.86 -21.93 4.88
C MET A 1 -4.80 -22.41 3.46
N ILE A 2 -3.83 -23.26 3.13
CA ILE A 2 -3.71 -23.89 1.82
C ILE A 2 -5.02 -24.67 1.63
N ALA A 3 -5.83 -24.33 0.62
CA ALA A 3 -7.14 -24.94 0.41
C ALA A 3 -7.06 -26.41 -0.03
N ASP A 4 -5.91 -27.05 0.16
CA ASP A 4 -5.58 -28.36 -0.34
C ASP A 4 -4.82 -29.15 0.73
N GLU A 5 -5.57 -30.00 1.41
CA GLU A 5 -5.09 -30.93 2.43
C GLU A 5 -4.17 -32.00 1.82
N GLN A 6 -4.32 -32.32 0.54
CA GLN A 6 -3.51 -33.31 -0.17
C GLN A 6 -2.12 -32.75 -0.48
N ILE A 7 -2.03 -31.54 -1.05
CA ILE A 7 -0.77 -30.81 -1.28
C ILE A 7 -0.03 -30.55 0.03
N THR A 8 -0.75 -30.09 1.04
CA THR A 8 -0.16 -29.84 2.37
C THR A 8 0.36 -31.13 2.98
N GLY A 9 -0.41 -32.22 2.90
CA GLY A 9 -0.02 -33.53 3.40
C GLY A 9 1.20 -34.10 2.68
N ALA A 10 1.24 -34.03 1.34
CA ALA A 10 2.39 -34.46 0.55
C ALA A 10 3.65 -33.65 0.89
N LEU A 11 3.53 -32.33 1.04
CA LEU A 11 4.67 -31.49 1.45
C LEU A 11 5.22 -31.88 2.82
N LEU A 12 4.34 -32.11 3.81
CA LEU A 12 4.75 -32.51 5.15
C LEU A 12 5.39 -33.91 5.17
N GLU A 13 4.90 -34.84 4.36
CA GLU A 13 5.51 -36.17 4.21
C GLU A 13 6.91 -36.08 3.60
N LEU A 14 7.08 -35.30 2.54
CA LEU A 14 8.39 -35.04 1.93
C LEU A 14 9.34 -34.36 2.91
N ALA A 15 8.86 -33.36 3.64
CA ALA A 15 9.63 -32.66 4.67
C ALA A 15 10.11 -33.59 5.79
N HIS A 16 9.25 -34.53 6.21
CA HIS A 16 9.60 -35.50 7.25
C HIS A 16 10.67 -36.48 6.77
N ALA A 17 10.51 -37.00 5.55
CA ALA A 17 11.38 -38.01 4.99
C ALA A 17 12.77 -37.46 4.63
N GLN A 18 12.84 -36.24 4.10
CA GLN A 18 14.09 -35.66 3.62
C GLN A 18 14.95 -35.05 4.73
N GLN A 19 14.41 -34.86 5.94
CA GLN A 19 15.06 -34.19 7.08
C GLN A 19 15.97 -33.01 6.68
N PRO A 20 15.44 -31.98 5.98
CA PRO A 20 16.28 -30.89 5.51
C PRO A 20 17.10 -30.25 6.63
N GLY A 21 18.34 -29.87 6.32
CA GLY A 21 19.06 -28.92 7.17
C GLY A 21 18.27 -27.60 7.26
N ARG A 22 18.54 -26.79 8.30
CA ARG A 22 17.91 -25.47 8.48
C ARG A 22 18.08 -24.56 7.26
N ASP A 23 19.16 -24.76 6.50
CA ASP A 23 19.52 -23.99 5.31
C ASP A 23 18.87 -24.49 4.00
N ASP A 24 18.17 -25.63 4.01
CA ASP A 24 17.57 -26.26 2.82
C ASP A 24 16.04 -26.49 2.94
N ALA A 25 15.35 -25.57 3.63
CA ALA A 25 13.91 -25.68 3.88
C ALA A 25 13.03 -25.66 2.61
N ARG A 26 13.59 -25.37 1.43
CA ARG A 26 12.89 -25.33 0.13
C ARG A 26 12.91 -26.68 -0.61
N ALA A 27 13.79 -27.62 -0.27
CA ALA A 27 13.92 -28.89 -0.98
C ALA A 27 12.62 -29.75 -1.05
N PRO A 28 11.82 -29.88 0.04
CA PRO A 28 10.55 -30.61 -0.02
C PRO A 28 9.54 -29.97 -0.97
N LEU A 29 9.53 -28.63 -1.04
CA LEU A 29 8.67 -27.88 -1.95
C LEU A 29 9.10 -28.09 -3.41
N ILE A 30 10.40 -27.98 -3.71
CA ILE A 30 10.93 -28.22 -5.06
C ILE A 30 10.59 -29.64 -5.52
N THR A 31 10.73 -30.63 -4.64
CA THR A 31 10.37 -32.02 -4.90
C THR A 31 8.88 -32.16 -5.26
N LEU A 32 8.00 -31.56 -4.45
CA LEU A 32 6.56 -31.57 -4.71
C LEU A 32 6.22 -30.95 -6.07
N LEU A 33 6.82 -29.80 -6.38
CA LEU A 33 6.61 -29.10 -7.66
C LEU A 33 7.08 -29.95 -8.85
N ARG A 34 8.18 -30.70 -8.73
CA ARG A 34 8.64 -31.66 -9.76
C ARG A 34 7.61 -32.76 -10.00
N LEU A 35 6.99 -33.30 -8.96
CA LEU A 35 5.96 -34.33 -9.09
C LEU A 35 4.70 -33.80 -9.78
N VAL A 36 4.23 -32.62 -9.36
CA VAL A 36 3.06 -31.96 -9.99
C VAL A 36 3.35 -31.61 -11.46
N ALA A 37 4.57 -31.16 -11.77
CA ALA A 37 5.00 -30.89 -13.14
C ALA A 37 4.92 -32.12 -14.05
N LEU A 38 5.40 -33.27 -13.58
CA LEU A 38 5.36 -34.53 -14.33
C LEU A 38 3.93 -35.00 -14.57
N LEU A 39 3.06 -34.91 -13.56
CA LEU A 39 1.63 -35.21 -13.70
C LEU A 39 0.97 -34.32 -14.75
N LEU A 40 1.26 -33.02 -14.73
CA LEU A 40 0.73 -32.07 -15.71
C LEU A 40 1.23 -32.35 -17.13
N ALA A 41 2.50 -32.74 -17.28
CA ALA A 41 3.08 -33.11 -18.58
C ALA A 41 2.43 -34.38 -19.16
N GLU A 42 2.21 -35.40 -18.33
CA GLU A 42 1.55 -36.64 -18.72
C GLU A 42 0.10 -36.40 -19.16
N THR A 43 -0.67 -35.60 -18.41
CA THR A 43 -2.07 -35.26 -18.76
C THR A 43 -2.23 -34.44 -20.04
N ARG A 44 -1.13 -33.96 -20.63
CA ARG A 44 -1.08 -33.14 -21.84
C ARG A 44 -0.36 -33.82 -23.00
N ASP A 45 -0.10 -35.12 -22.88
CA ASP A 45 0.61 -35.92 -23.89
C ASP A 45 2.01 -35.38 -24.26
N LEU A 46 2.64 -34.62 -23.34
CA LEU A 46 3.99 -34.06 -23.53
C LEU A 46 5.09 -35.06 -23.18
N CYS A 47 4.76 -36.10 -22.43
CA CYS A 47 5.62 -37.22 -22.14
C CYS A 47 4.80 -38.52 -22.10
N SER A 48 5.46 -39.67 -22.27
CA SER A 48 4.76 -40.96 -22.14
C SER A 48 4.26 -41.16 -20.70
N PRO A 49 3.14 -41.89 -20.50
CA PRO A 49 2.65 -42.19 -19.16
C PRO A 49 3.72 -42.83 -18.27
N CYS A 50 4.04 -42.17 -17.15
CA CYS A 50 5.15 -42.57 -16.29
C CYS A 50 4.86 -42.39 -14.79
N VAL A 51 3.86 -41.58 -14.45
CA VAL A 51 3.49 -41.29 -13.07
C VAL A 51 2.40 -42.25 -12.61
N SER A 52 2.79 -43.23 -11.81
CA SER A 52 1.89 -44.19 -11.18
C SER A 52 2.14 -44.23 -9.67
N VAL A 53 1.17 -44.71 -8.90
CA VAL A 53 1.35 -44.95 -7.46
C VAL A 53 2.48 -45.94 -7.13
N THR A 54 3.01 -46.66 -8.13
CA THR A 54 4.13 -47.60 -7.99
C THR A 54 5.48 -47.05 -8.49
N SER A 55 5.52 -45.83 -9.05
CA SER A 55 6.73 -45.25 -9.62
C SER A 55 7.78 -44.93 -8.54
N THR A 56 9.06 -45.21 -8.82
CA THR A 56 10.18 -44.88 -7.92
C THR A 56 10.79 -43.52 -8.27
N TRP A 57 11.54 -42.92 -7.35
CA TRP A 57 12.17 -41.62 -7.62
C TRP A 57 13.16 -41.68 -8.78
N GLN A 58 13.93 -42.78 -8.86
CA GLN A 58 14.87 -43.00 -9.96
C GLN A 58 14.16 -43.12 -11.31
N HIS A 59 13.01 -43.81 -11.35
CA HIS A 59 12.19 -43.93 -12.56
C HIS A 59 11.69 -42.56 -13.02
N LEU A 60 11.10 -41.77 -12.11
CA LEU A 60 10.59 -40.43 -12.43
C LEU A 60 11.70 -39.49 -12.89
N ARG A 61 12.86 -39.54 -12.25
CA ARG A 61 14.02 -38.72 -12.61
C ARG A 61 14.57 -39.06 -13.99
N GLU A 62 14.72 -40.34 -14.30
CA GLU A 62 15.15 -40.79 -15.62
C GLU A 62 14.12 -40.43 -16.68
N HIS A 63 12.82 -40.53 -16.35
CA HIS A 63 11.76 -40.12 -17.26
C HIS A 63 11.78 -38.61 -17.53
N ALA A 64 11.93 -37.77 -16.49
CA ALA A 64 12.08 -36.33 -16.67
C ALA A 64 13.25 -35.98 -17.60
N ARG A 65 14.36 -36.71 -17.50
CA ARG A 65 15.52 -36.58 -18.38
C ARG A 65 15.17 -36.97 -19.82
N GLN A 66 14.45 -38.07 -20.02
CA GLN A 66 14.01 -38.53 -21.35
C GLN A 66 12.99 -37.59 -21.99
N ALA A 67 12.13 -36.97 -21.19
CA ALA A 67 11.14 -35.98 -21.61
C ALA A 67 11.74 -34.58 -21.86
N GLY A 68 13.06 -34.41 -21.76
CA GLY A 68 13.72 -33.12 -22.00
C GLY A 68 13.47 -32.06 -20.91
N LEU A 69 13.02 -32.46 -19.71
CA LEU A 69 12.75 -31.54 -18.61
C LEU A 69 14.00 -31.15 -17.81
N SER A 70 15.08 -31.92 -17.94
CA SER A 70 16.35 -31.71 -17.22
C SER A 70 17.36 -30.96 -18.10
N PHE A 71 17.41 -29.64 -17.93
CA PHE A 71 18.34 -28.73 -18.60
C PHE A 71 18.80 -27.62 -17.64
N ALA A 72 19.80 -26.82 -18.02
CA ALA A 72 20.39 -25.79 -17.17
C ALA A 72 19.36 -24.77 -16.64
N GLY A 73 19.29 -24.58 -15.33
CA GLY A 73 18.35 -23.67 -14.66
C GLY A 73 16.88 -24.12 -14.68
N SER A 74 16.58 -25.32 -15.20
CA SER A 74 15.26 -25.93 -15.09
C SER A 74 14.95 -26.34 -13.65
N LEU A 75 13.68 -26.54 -13.31
CA LEU A 75 13.30 -27.09 -12.00
C LEU A 75 13.93 -28.48 -11.74
N PHE A 76 14.29 -29.21 -12.80
CA PHE A 76 14.93 -30.53 -12.77
C PHE A 76 16.46 -30.48 -12.94
N ASP A 77 17.06 -29.28 -12.85
CA ASP A 77 18.50 -29.11 -12.78
C ASP A 77 18.98 -29.37 -11.36
N ASP A 78 19.59 -30.52 -11.12
CA ASP A 78 20.12 -30.88 -9.80
C ASP A 78 21.32 -30.00 -9.38
N ALA A 79 21.97 -29.28 -10.30
CA ALA A 79 23.03 -28.34 -9.97
C ALA A 79 22.47 -27.01 -9.43
N CYS A 80 21.32 -26.55 -9.96
CA CYS A 80 20.66 -25.33 -9.48
C CYS A 80 19.72 -25.60 -8.29
N PHE A 81 19.04 -26.74 -8.30
CA PHE A 81 18.05 -27.13 -7.32
C PHE A 81 18.33 -28.56 -6.86
N PRO A 82 19.32 -28.78 -5.98
CA PRO A 82 19.61 -30.12 -5.49
C PRO A 82 18.39 -30.67 -4.75
N ALA A 83 17.92 -31.86 -5.15
CA ALA A 83 17.05 -32.62 -4.28
C ALA A 83 17.86 -33.13 -3.09
N LEU A 84 17.30 -33.08 -1.88
CA LEU A 84 17.83 -33.87 -0.78
C LEU A 84 17.87 -35.33 -1.25
N THR A 85 19.06 -35.90 -1.26
CA THR A 85 19.37 -37.17 -1.93
C THR A 85 18.51 -38.30 -1.35
N GLN A 86 17.81 -39.01 -2.25
CA GLN A 86 16.98 -40.20 -2.00
C GLN A 86 15.69 -39.95 -1.20
N ILE A 87 14.56 -39.93 -1.91
CA ILE A 87 13.23 -40.05 -1.31
C ILE A 87 12.95 -41.56 -1.20
N ASP A 88 12.54 -42.01 -0.02
CA ASP A 88 12.05 -43.38 0.18
C ASP A 88 10.86 -43.65 -0.74
N ASP A 89 10.90 -44.75 -1.50
CA ASP A 89 9.86 -45.09 -2.48
C ASP A 89 8.47 -45.19 -1.83
N ALA A 90 8.37 -45.64 -0.57
CA ALA A 90 7.10 -45.70 0.14
C ALA A 90 6.55 -44.30 0.49
N VAL A 91 7.42 -43.32 0.76
CA VAL A 91 7.01 -41.91 0.93
C VAL A 91 6.54 -41.34 -0.39
N LEU A 92 7.28 -41.61 -1.47
CA LEU A 92 6.92 -41.18 -2.81
C LEU A 92 5.57 -41.77 -3.25
N HIS A 93 5.33 -43.07 -3.01
CA HIS A 93 4.06 -43.73 -3.33
C HIS A 93 2.88 -43.08 -2.61
N ARG A 94 3.03 -42.73 -1.32
CA ARG A 94 1.98 -42.01 -0.57
C ARG A 94 1.74 -40.60 -1.11
N CYS A 95 2.81 -39.88 -1.46
CA CYS A 95 2.69 -38.56 -2.07
C CYS A 95 1.98 -38.63 -3.42
N LEU A 96 2.38 -39.56 -4.30
CA LEU A 96 1.74 -39.78 -5.60
C LEU A 96 0.29 -40.24 -5.45
N ALA A 97 -0.02 -41.12 -4.49
CA ALA A 97 -1.39 -41.52 -4.21
C ALA A 97 -2.27 -40.33 -3.79
N ARG A 98 -1.74 -39.39 -2.99
CA ARG A 98 -2.45 -38.15 -2.63
C ARG A 98 -2.68 -37.24 -3.84
N LEU A 99 -1.67 -37.08 -4.70
CA LEU A 99 -1.74 -36.20 -5.87
C LEU A 99 -2.64 -36.77 -6.99
N LEU A 100 -2.62 -38.09 -7.20
CA LEU A 100 -3.40 -38.77 -8.25
C LEU A 100 -4.90 -38.93 -7.90
N ASP A 101 -5.27 -38.73 -6.63
CA ASP A 101 -6.68 -38.78 -6.19
C ASP A 101 -7.46 -37.51 -6.63
N GLU A 102 -6.77 -36.46 -7.10
CA GLU A 102 -7.36 -35.32 -7.81
C GLU A 102 -7.85 -35.75 -9.21
N ARG A 103 -9.01 -36.39 -9.30
CA ARG A 103 -9.63 -36.71 -10.61
C ARG A 103 -10.26 -35.47 -11.25
N GLY A 104 -9.43 -34.68 -11.92
CA GLY A 104 -9.79 -33.64 -12.87
C GLY A 104 -8.54 -33.09 -13.56
N PRO A 105 -8.63 -32.53 -14.78
CA PRO A 105 -7.48 -31.92 -15.44
C PRO A 105 -6.96 -30.76 -14.58
N LEU A 106 -5.76 -30.91 -14.00
CA LEU A 106 -5.14 -29.86 -13.22
C LEU A 106 -4.81 -28.65 -14.11
N PRO A 107 -5.24 -27.43 -13.74
CA PRO A 107 -4.85 -26.23 -14.47
C PRO A 107 -3.35 -25.98 -14.32
N VAL A 108 -2.72 -25.41 -15.34
CA VAL A 108 -1.28 -25.13 -15.34
C VAL A 108 -0.91 -24.16 -14.22
N GLU A 109 -1.83 -23.24 -13.93
CA GLU A 109 -1.79 -22.25 -12.85
C GLU A 109 -1.53 -22.87 -11.47
N ARG A 110 -1.86 -24.16 -11.29
CA ARG A 110 -1.70 -24.87 -10.03
C ARG A 110 -0.26 -24.87 -9.52
N LEU A 111 0.72 -24.95 -10.41
CA LEU A 111 2.14 -24.89 -10.03
C LEU A 111 2.49 -23.56 -9.35
N GLY A 112 2.02 -22.46 -9.94
CA GLY A 112 2.21 -21.12 -9.40
C GLY A 112 1.47 -20.92 -8.08
N GLU A 113 0.22 -21.36 -8.01
CA GLU A 113 -0.60 -21.32 -6.80
C GLU A 113 0.05 -22.03 -5.61
N ILE A 114 0.58 -23.24 -5.83
CA ILE A 114 1.25 -24.04 -4.78
C ILE A 114 2.48 -23.29 -4.27
N TYR A 115 3.37 -22.89 -5.18
CA TYR A 115 4.62 -22.22 -4.82
C TYR A 115 4.38 -20.93 -4.03
N GLU A 116 3.55 -20.03 -4.56
CA GLU A 116 3.26 -18.72 -3.96
C GLU A 116 2.47 -18.83 -2.66
N SER A 117 1.55 -19.79 -2.55
CA SER A 117 0.82 -20.05 -1.31
C SER A 117 1.76 -20.48 -0.19
N LEU A 118 2.83 -21.19 -0.52
CA LEU A 118 3.81 -21.73 0.41
C LEU A 118 4.92 -20.75 0.77
N LEU A 119 5.19 -19.72 -0.03
CA LEU A 119 6.11 -18.62 0.33
C LEU A 119 5.73 -17.90 1.64
N GLY A 120 4.46 -17.99 2.05
CA GLY A 120 3.98 -17.44 3.31
C GLY A 120 4.05 -18.36 4.52
N TYR A 121 4.61 -19.55 4.36
CA TYR A 121 4.75 -20.53 5.43
C TYR A 121 6.23 -20.83 5.66
N GLU A 122 6.59 -20.98 6.92
CA GLU A 122 7.88 -21.52 7.33
C GLU A 122 7.66 -22.99 7.70
N LEU A 123 8.45 -23.85 7.06
CA LEU A 123 8.52 -25.25 7.42
C LEU A 123 9.38 -25.39 8.68
N ILE A 124 8.75 -25.76 9.79
CA ILE A 124 9.44 -25.97 11.06
C ILE A 124 9.78 -27.45 11.19
N LEU A 125 11.08 -27.72 11.15
CA LEU A 125 11.67 -29.02 11.44
C LEU A 125 12.06 -29.02 12.93
N SER A 126 11.43 -29.87 13.73
CA SER A 126 11.70 -30.06 15.16
C SER A 126 11.89 -31.55 15.44
N GLU A 127 12.19 -31.95 16.68
CA GLU A 127 12.27 -33.38 17.05
C GLU A 127 10.91 -34.13 16.89
N GLY A 128 9.82 -33.40 16.63
CA GLY A 128 8.50 -33.94 16.29
C GLY A 128 8.15 -33.84 14.78
N PRO A 129 6.90 -34.17 14.39
CA PRO A 129 6.47 -34.10 12.99
C PRO A 129 6.63 -32.68 12.42
N PRO A 130 7.04 -32.54 11.14
CA PRO A 130 7.20 -31.22 10.52
C PRO A 130 5.87 -30.45 10.55
N GLN A 131 5.95 -29.14 10.75
CA GLN A 131 4.79 -28.27 10.81
C GLN A 131 4.98 -27.08 9.88
N LEU A 132 3.93 -26.69 9.15
CA LEU A 132 3.88 -25.42 8.46
C LEU A 132 3.32 -24.37 9.40
N ARG A 133 4.09 -23.33 9.68
CA ARG A 133 3.61 -22.16 10.43
C ARG A 133 3.55 -20.94 9.53
N PRO A 134 2.56 -20.06 9.69
CA PRO A 134 2.56 -18.77 9.01
C PRO A 134 3.88 -18.04 9.30
N GLY A 135 4.68 -17.83 8.26
CA GLY A 135 5.98 -17.17 8.33
C GLY A 135 5.87 -15.67 8.14
N GLN A 136 6.92 -14.92 8.47
CA GLN A 136 6.98 -13.49 8.14
C GLN A 136 7.40 -13.24 6.68
N ALA A 137 7.86 -14.26 5.97
CA ALA A 137 8.36 -14.17 4.60
C ALA A 137 7.37 -13.54 3.61
N ARG A 138 6.07 -13.89 3.65
CA ARG A 138 5.04 -13.28 2.78
C ARG A 138 4.96 -11.75 2.90
N ARG A 139 4.95 -11.25 4.15
CA ARG A 139 4.91 -9.80 4.44
C ARG A 139 6.21 -9.09 4.06
N ARG A 140 7.33 -9.82 4.03
CA ARG A 140 8.67 -9.28 3.70
C ARG A 140 8.95 -9.29 2.20
N ALA A 141 8.39 -10.25 1.46
CA ALA A 141 8.56 -10.36 0.01
C ALA A 141 7.55 -9.51 -0.78
N GLY A 142 6.37 -9.22 -0.19
CA GLY A 142 5.33 -8.44 -0.87
C GLY A 142 4.68 -9.16 -2.06
N ALA A 143 4.93 -10.47 -2.21
CA ALA A 143 4.47 -11.30 -3.32
C ALA A 143 3.11 -11.95 -3.02
N HIS A 144 2.20 -11.87 -3.99
CA HIS A 144 0.91 -12.55 -4.00
C HIS A 144 0.67 -13.16 -5.37
N TYR A 145 0.35 -14.47 -5.41
CA TYR A 145 -0.11 -15.10 -6.66
C TYR A 145 -1.31 -14.35 -7.22
N THR A 146 -1.21 -13.89 -8.47
CA THR A 146 -2.27 -13.14 -9.13
C THR A 146 -3.23 -14.12 -9.81
N PRO A 147 -4.48 -14.25 -9.33
CA PRO A 147 -5.44 -15.14 -9.99
C PRO A 147 -5.84 -14.60 -11.36
N GLN A 148 -6.33 -15.49 -12.22
CA GLN A 148 -6.76 -15.15 -13.58
C GLN A 148 -7.82 -14.04 -13.60
N SER A 149 -8.73 -14.01 -12.61
CA SER A 149 -9.76 -12.97 -12.47
C SER A 149 -9.18 -11.55 -12.33
N LEU A 150 -7.90 -11.42 -11.99
CA LEU A 150 -7.17 -10.14 -11.99
C LEU A 150 -6.28 -9.98 -13.22
N SER A 151 -5.54 -10.99 -13.64
CA SER A 151 -4.62 -10.85 -14.78
C SER A 151 -5.36 -10.65 -16.11
N GLU A 152 -6.48 -11.34 -16.34
CA GLU A 152 -7.26 -11.27 -17.58
C GLU A 152 -7.70 -9.85 -17.94
N PRO A 153 -8.45 -9.12 -17.07
CA PRO A 153 -8.89 -7.76 -17.39
C PRO A 153 -7.71 -6.81 -17.56
N VAL A 154 -6.61 -7.00 -16.82
CA VAL A 154 -5.41 -6.16 -16.94
C VAL A 154 -4.74 -6.32 -18.30
N VAL A 155 -4.49 -7.56 -18.74
CA VAL A 155 -3.89 -7.84 -20.05
C VAL A 155 -4.80 -7.34 -21.17
N ARG A 156 -6.11 -7.59 -21.06
CA ARG A 156 -7.12 -7.16 -22.04
C ARG A 156 -7.12 -5.65 -22.22
N ALA A 157 -7.19 -4.90 -21.12
CA ALA A 157 -7.14 -3.44 -21.15
C ALA A 157 -5.79 -2.93 -21.69
N CYS A 158 -4.68 -3.61 -21.39
CA CYS A 158 -3.35 -3.25 -21.88
C CYS A 158 -3.19 -3.41 -23.41
N LEU A 159 -3.78 -4.45 -23.99
CA LEU A 159 -3.79 -4.71 -25.43
C LEU A 159 -4.70 -3.75 -26.21
N ARG A 160 -5.79 -3.27 -25.58
CA ARG A 160 -6.87 -2.53 -26.24
C ARG A 160 -6.39 -1.37 -27.12
N PRO A 161 -5.51 -0.44 -26.68
CA PRO A 161 -5.08 0.67 -27.52
C PRO A 161 -4.31 0.24 -28.77
N LEU A 162 -3.51 -0.83 -28.68
CA LEU A 162 -2.73 -1.34 -29.82
C LEU A 162 -3.63 -2.05 -30.83
N LEU A 163 -4.62 -2.81 -30.36
CA LEU A 163 -5.57 -3.48 -31.25
C LEU A 163 -6.47 -2.46 -31.97
N ALA A 164 -6.84 -1.37 -31.32
CA ALA A 164 -7.62 -0.29 -31.94
C ALA A 164 -6.87 0.37 -33.10
N GLU A 165 -5.54 0.50 -33.03
CA GLU A 165 -4.70 1.00 -34.14
C GLU A 165 -4.67 0.07 -35.34
N TRP A 166 -4.97 -1.20 -35.13
CA TRP A 166 -4.86 -2.25 -36.16
C TRP A 166 -6.21 -2.69 -36.70
N HIS A 167 -7.29 -1.97 -36.36
CA HIS A 167 -8.66 -2.36 -36.74
C HIS A 167 -8.88 -2.37 -38.26
N ASP A 168 -8.19 -1.49 -39.01
CA ASP A 168 -8.27 -1.39 -40.46
C ASP A 168 -7.29 -2.31 -41.21
N LEU A 169 -6.43 -3.05 -40.50
CA LEU A 169 -5.48 -3.98 -41.13
C LEU A 169 -6.20 -5.25 -41.59
N ASP A 170 -5.77 -5.79 -42.73
CA ASP A 170 -6.15 -7.14 -43.15
C ASP A 170 -5.58 -8.21 -42.19
N ASP A 171 -6.09 -9.43 -42.32
CA ASP A 171 -5.78 -10.52 -41.40
C ASP A 171 -4.30 -10.90 -41.43
N ASP A 172 -3.65 -10.86 -42.60
CA ASP A 172 -2.22 -11.17 -42.75
C ASP A 172 -1.34 -10.12 -42.07
N ALA A 173 -1.63 -8.84 -42.29
CA ALA A 173 -0.92 -7.73 -41.64
C ALA A 173 -1.16 -7.73 -40.13
N ARG A 174 -2.38 -8.03 -39.67
CA ARG A 174 -2.70 -8.14 -38.25
C ARG A 174 -1.99 -9.34 -37.60
N ALA A 175 -1.97 -10.49 -38.26
CA ALA A 175 -1.23 -11.67 -37.82
C ALA A 175 0.28 -11.38 -37.71
N HIS A 176 0.83 -10.70 -38.72
CA HIS A 176 2.23 -10.29 -38.69
C HIS A 176 2.51 -9.38 -37.49
N ARG A 177 1.70 -8.34 -37.26
CA ARG A 177 1.86 -7.43 -36.10
C ARG A 177 1.77 -8.16 -34.76
N LEU A 178 0.77 -9.03 -34.58
CA LEU A 178 0.58 -9.82 -33.36
C LEU A 178 1.80 -10.74 -33.10
N SER A 179 2.33 -11.39 -34.14
CA SER A 179 3.49 -12.29 -34.02
C SER A 179 4.81 -11.59 -33.68
N GLN A 180 4.88 -10.27 -33.85
CA GLN A 180 6.07 -9.44 -33.60
C GLN A 180 5.97 -8.65 -32.29
N LEU A 181 4.86 -8.80 -31.53
CA LEU A 181 4.72 -8.11 -30.25
C LEU A 181 5.83 -8.51 -29.28
N ARG A 182 6.25 -7.55 -28.45
CA ARG A 182 7.17 -7.77 -27.33
C ARG A 182 6.45 -7.42 -26.04
N VAL A 183 5.92 -8.44 -25.38
CA VAL A 183 5.23 -8.34 -24.08
C VAL A 183 6.23 -8.71 -22.97
N CYS A 184 6.26 -7.94 -21.89
CA CYS A 184 7.15 -8.20 -20.76
C CYS A 184 6.42 -8.15 -19.42
N ASP A 185 6.79 -9.05 -18.50
CA ASP A 185 6.52 -8.91 -17.07
C ASP A 185 7.84 -8.77 -16.28
N PRO A 186 8.16 -7.60 -15.71
CA PRO A 186 9.43 -7.34 -15.05
C PRO A 186 9.50 -7.91 -13.62
N ALA A 187 8.41 -8.46 -13.09
CA ALA A 187 8.33 -9.13 -11.80
C ALA A 187 7.38 -10.33 -11.94
N MET A 188 7.74 -11.24 -12.86
CA MET A 188 6.80 -12.22 -13.40
C MET A 188 6.34 -13.27 -12.40
N GLY A 189 7.06 -13.46 -11.30
CA GLY A 189 6.85 -14.57 -10.38
C GLY A 189 6.82 -15.89 -11.14
N THR A 190 5.77 -16.67 -10.90
CA THR A 190 5.53 -17.96 -11.58
C THR A 190 4.86 -17.82 -12.96
N GLY A 191 4.74 -16.60 -13.50
CA GLY A 191 4.34 -16.35 -14.89
C GLY A 191 2.84 -16.13 -15.12
N ALA A 192 2.04 -15.78 -14.10
CA ALA A 192 0.58 -15.64 -14.21
C ALA A 192 0.15 -14.64 -15.30
N PHE A 193 0.81 -13.49 -15.41
CA PHE A 193 0.53 -12.50 -16.47
C PHE A 193 1.02 -12.96 -17.84
N LEU A 194 2.14 -13.68 -17.90
CA LEU A 194 2.66 -14.20 -19.16
C LEU A 194 1.75 -15.31 -19.73
N LEU A 195 1.21 -16.18 -18.86
CA LEU A 195 0.20 -17.17 -19.24
C LEU A 195 -1.07 -16.50 -19.78
N GLU A 196 -1.51 -15.42 -19.16
CA GLU A 196 -2.70 -14.71 -19.60
C GLU A 196 -2.45 -13.93 -20.90
N ALA A 197 -1.31 -13.27 -21.05
CA ALA A 197 -0.88 -12.66 -22.30
C ALA A 197 -0.80 -13.69 -23.43
N TRP A 198 -0.20 -14.86 -23.16
CA TRP A 198 -0.15 -15.97 -24.09
C TRP A 198 -1.55 -16.41 -24.54
N ARG A 199 -2.48 -16.60 -23.60
CA ARG A 199 -3.85 -17.03 -23.87
C ARG A 199 -4.57 -16.06 -24.80
N GLN A 200 -4.53 -14.77 -24.51
CA GLN A 200 -5.19 -13.74 -25.33
C GLN A 200 -4.53 -13.60 -26.70
N LEU A 201 -3.19 -13.60 -26.78
CA LEU A 201 -2.48 -13.49 -28.06
C LEU A 201 -2.68 -14.72 -28.95
N SER A 202 -2.71 -15.92 -28.35
CA SER A 202 -2.97 -17.16 -29.08
C SER A 202 -4.39 -17.18 -29.66
N ALA A 203 -5.39 -16.71 -28.89
CA ALA A 203 -6.76 -16.57 -29.39
C ALA A 203 -6.86 -15.54 -30.52
N LEU A 204 -6.20 -14.39 -30.39
CA LEU A 204 -6.16 -13.35 -31.43
C LEU A 204 -5.48 -13.85 -32.71
N LEU A 205 -4.33 -14.52 -32.59
CA LEU A 205 -3.61 -15.11 -33.72
C LEU A 205 -4.41 -16.25 -34.37
N GLY A 206 -5.04 -17.12 -33.59
CA GLY A 206 -5.87 -18.21 -34.10
C GLY A 206 -7.10 -17.72 -34.86
N ALA A 207 -7.65 -16.56 -34.47
CA ALA A 207 -8.76 -15.93 -35.19
C ALA A 207 -8.38 -15.41 -36.59
N VAL A 208 -7.10 -15.06 -36.81
CA VAL A 208 -6.60 -14.55 -38.10
C VAL A 208 -5.80 -15.56 -38.92
N LEU A 209 -5.31 -16.63 -38.28
CA LEU A 209 -4.61 -17.74 -38.89
C LEU A 209 -5.29 -19.08 -38.55
N PRO A 210 -6.55 -19.30 -38.98
CA PRO A 210 -7.33 -20.47 -38.57
C PRO A 210 -6.73 -21.81 -39.02
N GLU A 211 -6.05 -21.85 -40.17
CA GLU A 211 -5.39 -23.06 -40.68
C GLU A 211 -4.06 -23.39 -39.96
N ALA A 212 -3.59 -22.52 -39.06
CA ALA A 212 -2.30 -22.63 -38.40
C ALA A 212 -2.40 -22.52 -36.86
N SER A 213 -3.51 -22.94 -36.25
CA SER A 213 -3.76 -22.75 -34.80
C SER A 213 -2.64 -23.29 -33.89
N GLU A 214 -2.03 -24.44 -34.19
CA GLU A 214 -0.83 -24.94 -33.47
C GLU A 214 0.38 -23.99 -33.64
N SER A 215 0.54 -23.36 -34.81
CA SER A 215 1.57 -22.34 -35.03
C SER A 215 1.25 -21.04 -34.28
N ALA A 216 -0.03 -20.69 -34.09
CA ALA A 216 -0.45 -19.48 -33.38
C ALA A 216 -0.05 -19.51 -31.89
N ALA A 217 -0.23 -20.64 -31.21
CA ALA A 217 0.16 -20.82 -29.81
C ALA A 217 1.68 -20.68 -29.60
N VAL A 218 2.46 -21.27 -30.51
CA VAL A 218 3.94 -21.16 -30.49
C VAL A 218 4.40 -19.75 -30.83
N LEU A 219 3.78 -19.11 -31.82
CA LEU A 219 4.09 -17.72 -32.19
C LEU A 219 3.80 -16.76 -31.05
N ALA A 220 2.63 -16.90 -30.39
CA ALA A 220 2.30 -16.12 -29.21
C ALA A 220 3.36 -16.28 -28.12
N ALA A 221 3.82 -17.49 -27.84
CA ALA A 221 4.82 -17.73 -26.80
C ALA A 221 6.17 -17.07 -27.11
N ARG A 222 6.50 -16.85 -28.39
CA ARG A 222 7.71 -16.12 -28.83
C ARG A 222 7.61 -14.61 -28.65
N THR A 223 6.46 -14.06 -28.27
CA THR A 223 6.29 -12.62 -28.01
C THR A 223 6.59 -12.24 -26.55
N LEU A 224 6.69 -13.22 -25.67
CA LEU A 224 6.68 -13.03 -24.22
C LEU A 224 8.09 -12.95 -23.65
N HIS A 225 8.29 -12.07 -22.69
CA HIS A 225 9.54 -11.87 -21.96
C HIS A 225 9.21 -11.71 -20.48
N GLY A 226 10.13 -12.06 -19.60
CA GLY A 226 9.89 -11.92 -18.17
C GLY A 226 11.15 -11.95 -17.34
N VAL A 227 11.08 -11.31 -16.18
CA VAL A 227 12.18 -11.24 -15.23
C VAL A 227 11.64 -11.50 -13.84
N ASP A 228 12.36 -12.33 -13.09
CA ASP A 228 12.14 -12.45 -11.64
C ASP A 228 13.48 -12.59 -10.90
N ILE A 229 13.51 -12.18 -9.64
CA ILE A 229 14.70 -12.29 -8.79
C ILE A 229 14.84 -13.71 -8.18
N ASP A 230 13.74 -14.46 -8.04
CA ASP A 230 13.77 -15.82 -7.51
C ASP A 230 13.96 -16.83 -8.65
N PRO A 231 15.10 -17.55 -8.71
CA PRO A 231 15.36 -18.53 -9.76
C PRO A 231 14.34 -19.68 -9.79
N VAL A 232 13.70 -20.03 -8.66
CA VAL A 232 12.63 -21.04 -8.62
C VAL A 232 11.39 -20.53 -9.34
N ALA A 233 11.03 -19.26 -9.14
CA ALA A 233 9.90 -18.63 -9.82
C ALA A 233 10.12 -18.60 -11.34
N VAL A 234 11.34 -18.24 -11.78
CA VAL A 234 11.75 -18.28 -13.20
C VAL A 234 11.61 -19.69 -13.78
N ALA A 235 12.11 -20.72 -13.09
CA ALA A 235 11.99 -22.11 -13.53
C ALA A 235 10.53 -22.56 -13.66
N LEU A 236 9.67 -22.16 -12.71
CA LEU A 236 8.24 -22.45 -12.75
C LEU A 236 7.50 -21.70 -13.85
N ALA A 237 7.87 -20.45 -14.14
CA ALA A 237 7.27 -19.68 -15.24
C ALA A 237 7.55 -20.34 -16.60
N ARG A 238 8.80 -20.80 -16.82
CA ARG A 238 9.18 -21.53 -18.04
C ARG A 238 8.39 -22.82 -18.20
N LEU A 239 8.30 -23.60 -17.12
CA LEU A 239 7.54 -24.84 -17.09
C LEU A 239 6.05 -24.59 -17.34
N SER A 240 5.48 -23.56 -16.71
CA SER A 240 4.06 -23.22 -16.86
C SER A 240 3.74 -22.82 -18.29
N LEU A 241 4.54 -21.95 -18.93
CA LEU A 241 4.34 -21.60 -20.34
C LEU A 241 4.47 -22.81 -21.26
N TRP A 242 5.45 -23.68 -21.04
CA TRP A 242 5.60 -24.91 -21.83
C TRP A 242 4.38 -25.84 -21.70
N LEU A 243 3.91 -26.08 -20.47
CA LEU A 243 2.71 -26.87 -20.20
C LEU A 243 1.44 -26.23 -20.79
N ALA A 244 1.38 -24.91 -20.86
CA ALA A 244 0.26 -24.20 -21.47
C ALA A 244 0.28 -24.30 -22.99
N VAL A 245 1.43 -24.10 -23.63
CA VAL A 245 1.61 -24.24 -25.08
C VAL A 245 1.36 -25.67 -25.54
N ALA A 246 1.78 -26.65 -24.75
CA ALA A 246 1.57 -28.07 -24.98
C ALA A 246 1.99 -28.56 -26.39
N ASP A 247 3.12 -28.05 -26.90
CA ASP A 247 3.72 -28.50 -28.16
C ASP A 247 4.87 -29.49 -27.87
N PRO A 248 4.76 -30.77 -28.27
CA PRO A 248 5.80 -31.79 -28.03
C PRO A 248 7.15 -31.49 -28.71
N ARG A 249 7.22 -30.55 -29.65
CA ARG A 249 8.46 -30.13 -30.32
C ARG A 249 9.27 -29.13 -29.48
N LEU A 250 8.64 -28.56 -28.45
CA LEU A 250 9.28 -27.62 -27.54
C LEU A 250 9.63 -28.30 -26.23
N THR A 251 10.68 -27.80 -25.61
CA THR A 251 11.08 -28.10 -24.23
C THR A 251 11.12 -26.78 -23.44
N PRO A 252 11.07 -26.80 -22.09
CA PRO A 252 10.96 -25.55 -21.34
C PRO A 252 12.17 -24.60 -21.49
N ASP A 253 13.33 -25.06 -21.98
CA ASP A 253 14.49 -24.23 -22.34
C ASP A 253 14.26 -23.34 -23.56
N ALA A 254 13.25 -23.63 -24.38
CA ALA A 254 12.83 -22.76 -25.49
C ALA A 254 12.48 -21.33 -25.00
N PHE A 255 12.19 -21.17 -23.71
CA PHE A 255 11.88 -19.90 -23.06
C PHE A 255 13.07 -19.29 -22.28
N ASP A 256 14.23 -19.95 -22.22
CA ASP A 256 15.39 -19.50 -21.41
C ASP A 256 15.93 -18.14 -21.86
N GLN A 257 15.91 -17.88 -23.16
CA GLN A 257 16.36 -16.60 -23.73
C GLN A 257 15.40 -15.45 -23.45
N ARG A 258 14.17 -15.75 -23.02
CA ARG A 258 13.08 -14.78 -22.86
C ARG A 258 12.69 -14.55 -21.41
N LEU A 259 12.86 -15.56 -20.56
CA LEU A 259 12.57 -15.50 -19.13
C LEU A 259 13.88 -15.54 -18.35
N ARG A 260 14.24 -14.44 -17.67
CA ARG A 260 15.57 -14.27 -17.05
C ARG A 260 15.49 -14.15 -15.53
N CYS A 261 16.52 -14.65 -14.86
CA CYS A 261 16.71 -14.45 -13.42
C CYS A 261 17.57 -13.22 -13.16
N GLY A 262 17.05 -12.25 -12.40
CA GLY A 262 17.77 -11.03 -12.05
C GLY A 262 16.90 -9.98 -11.37
N ASP A 263 17.53 -8.99 -10.77
CA ASP A 263 16.85 -7.84 -10.20
C ASP A 263 16.53 -6.82 -11.30
N ALA A 264 15.25 -6.75 -11.68
CA ALA A 264 14.74 -5.88 -12.74
C ALA A 264 14.95 -4.37 -12.51
N LEU A 265 15.14 -3.94 -11.25
CA LEU A 265 15.24 -2.52 -10.90
C LEU A 265 16.68 -1.99 -10.95
N VAL A 266 17.69 -2.87 -10.87
CA VAL A 266 19.11 -2.50 -10.85
C VAL A 266 19.87 -3.17 -11.99
N GLY A 267 20.93 -2.51 -12.45
CA GLY A 267 21.62 -2.87 -13.69
C GLY A 267 21.34 -1.86 -14.80
N MET A 268 21.98 -2.02 -15.96
CA MET A 268 21.91 -1.01 -17.02
C MET A 268 20.52 -0.96 -17.65
N GLY A 269 19.94 0.24 -17.70
CA GLY A 269 18.77 0.53 -18.51
C GLY A 269 19.13 0.90 -19.96
N PRO A 270 18.12 1.20 -20.81
CA PRO A 270 18.33 1.60 -22.20
C PRO A 270 19.16 2.89 -22.37
N ASP A 271 19.27 3.71 -21.33
CA ASP A 271 20.05 4.95 -21.31
C ASP A 271 21.57 4.74 -21.14
N GLY A 272 22.01 3.47 -21.00
CA GLY A 272 23.41 3.09 -20.94
C GLY A 272 24.13 3.48 -19.66
N ARG A 273 23.43 3.95 -18.62
CA ARG A 273 24.05 4.38 -17.36
C ARG A 273 24.27 3.18 -16.42
N PRO A 274 25.52 2.84 -16.04
CA PRO A 274 25.78 1.79 -15.08
C PRO A 274 25.39 2.24 -13.68
N HIS A 275 24.43 1.53 -13.09
CA HIS A 275 24.14 1.60 -11.66
C HIS A 275 25.28 0.91 -10.91
N LYS A 276 25.99 1.61 -10.00
CA LYS A 276 27.08 1.02 -9.20
C LYS A 276 26.62 -0.29 -8.55
N THR A 277 27.40 -1.35 -8.73
CA THR A 277 27.11 -2.71 -8.26
C THR A 277 26.86 -2.72 -6.76
N LEU A 278 25.67 -3.17 -6.38
CA LEU A 278 25.36 -3.52 -4.99
C LEU A 278 26.08 -4.84 -4.67
N ALA A 279 26.62 -4.97 -3.46
CA ALA A 279 27.12 -6.27 -2.99
C ALA A 279 25.97 -7.28 -2.95
N ARG A 280 26.29 -8.58 -3.12
CA ARG A 280 25.34 -9.72 -3.06
C ARG A 280 24.34 -9.56 -1.89
N PRO A 281 23.05 -9.88 -2.08
CA PRO A 281 22.53 -10.91 -2.99
C PRO A 281 21.87 -10.42 -4.30
N HIS A 282 21.86 -9.11 -4.59
CA HIS A 282 21.17 -8.60 -5.78
C HIS A 282 22.02 -8.84 -7.05
N GLN A 283 21.59 -9.75 -7.92
CA GLN A 283 22.17 -9.93 -9.25
C GLN A 283 21.52 -8.92 -10.20
N PRO A 284 22.24 -7.87 -10.65
CA PRO A 284 21.64 -6.85 -11.50
C PRO A 284 21.26 -7.41 -12.86
N LEU A 285 20.12 -6.98 -13.40
CA LEU A 285 19.69 -7.30 -14.76
C LEU A 285 20.07 -6.17 -15.72
N HIS A 286 20.83 -6.49 -16.75
CA HIS A 286 21.20 -5.53 -17.80
C HIS A 286 20.26 -5.68 -19.00
N TRP A 287 19.14 -4.95 -18.99
CA TRP A 287 18.04 -5.11 -19.95
C TRP A 287 18.48 -5.18 -21.43
N PRO A 288 19.35 -4.28 -21.95
CA PRO A 288 19.78 -4.37 -23.35
C PRO A 288 20.73 -5.54 -23.66
N LEU A 289 21.37 -6.13 -22.65
CA LEU A 289 22.24 -7.30 -22.82
C LEU A 289 21.43 -8.61 -22.78
N GLU A 290 20.42 -8.65 -21.94
CA GLU A 290 19.56 -9.83 -21.77
C GLU A 290 18.54 -9.99 -22.89
N PHE A 291 18.06 -8.86 -23.45
CA PHE A 291 17.05 -8.82 -24.53
C PHE A 291 17.46 -7.86 -25.66
N PRO A 292 18.59 -8.08 -26.36
CA PRO A 292 19.10 -7.16 -27.38
C PRO A 292 18.11 -6.92 -28.52
N GLU A 293 17.30 -7.91 -28.88
CA GLU A 293 16.26 -7.82 -29.92
C GLU A 293 15.14 -6.82 -29.58
N VAL A 294 14.94 -6.50 -28.30
CA VAL A 294 13.93 -5.52 -27.85
C VAL A 294 14.45 -4.10 -28.03
N PHE A 295 15.74 -3.89 -27.81
CA PHE A 295 16.34 -2.55 -27.73
C PHE A 295 17.14 -2.16 -28.99
N THR A 296 16.95 -2.88 -30.09
CA THR A 296 17.53 -2.57 -31.40
C THR A 296 16.45 -2.08 -32.39
N GLY A 297 16.86 -1.38 -33.46
CA GLY A 297 15.98 -0.84 -34.50
C GLY A 297 15.44 0.57 -34.24
N ASP A 298 14.46 1.00 -35.04
CA ASP A 298 13.99 2.40 -35.11
C ASP A 298 13.05 2.80 -33.96
N ASN A 299 12.42 1.84 -33.27
CA ASN A 299 11.54 2.07 -32.13
C ASN A 299 11.80 1.05 -31.01
N PRO A 300 12.94 1.20 -30.29
CA PRO A 300 13.38 0.24 -29.28
C PRO A 300 12.48 0.26 -28.04
N GLY A 301 12.35 -0.88 -27.37
CA GLY A 301 11.58 -1.07 -26.15
C GLY A 301 10.40 -2.04 -26.34
N PHE A 302 9.76 -2.42 -25.23
CA PHE A 302 8.62 -3.33 -25.23
C PHE A 302 7.34 -2.66 -25.74
N ASP A 303 6.52 -3.43 -26.45
CA ASP A 303 5.19 -3.04 -26.91
C ASP A 303 4.20 -2.99 -25.75
N LEU A 304 4.27 -4.01 -24.88
CA LEU A 304 3.44 -4.13 -23.68
C LEU A 304 4.28 -4.49 -22.47
N ILE A 305 3.95 -3.88 -21.32
CA ILE A 305 4.44 -4.35 -20.02
C ILE A 305 3.25 -4.60 -19.09
N VAL A 306 3.14 -5.81 -18.57
CA VAL A 306 2.05 -6.21 -17.66
C VAL A 306 2.64 -6.89 -16.43
N GLY A 307 1.96 -6.84 -15.30
CA GLY A 307 2.48 -7.53 -14.12
C GLY A 307 1.86 -7.08 -12.80
N ASN A 308 2.29 -7.75 -11.73
CA ASN A 308 2.00 -7.40 -10.35
C ASN A 308 3.31 -7.30 -9.56
N PRO A 309 4.00 -6.14 -9.61
CA PRO A 309 5.22 -5.93 -8.85
C PRO A 309 4.99 -6.03 -7.33
N PRO A 310 6.04 -6.35 -6.54
CA PRO A 310 5.93 -6.46 -5.08
C PRO A 310 5.60 -5.13 -4.38
N PHE A 311 4.79 -5.18 -3.32
CA PHE A 311 4.40 -4.00 -2.52
C PHE A 311 5.23 -3.89 -1.24
N LEU A 312 6.17 -2.95 -1.20
CA LEU A 312 7.07 -2.73 -0.07
C LEU A 312 7.40 -1.24 0.09
N GLY A 313 6.69 -0.57 0.99
CA GLY A 313 6.93 0.85 1.32
C GLY A 313 7.84 1.08 2.52
N GLY A 314 8.63 2.14 2.46
CA GLY A 314 9.20 2.75 3.65
C GLY A 314 10.20 1.89 4.43
N ARG A 315 9.96 1.79 5.74
CA ARG A 315 10.78 0.99 6.67
C ARG A 315 10.80 -0.49 6.31
N ASN A 316 9.71 -1.03 5.74
CA ASN A 316 9.63 -2.43 5.36
C ASN A 316 10.59 -2.76 4.23
N LEU A 317 10.73 -1.88 3.24
CA LEU A 317 11.70 -2.04 2.17
C LEU A 317 13.14 -2.02 2.71
N SER A 318 13.47 -1.05 3.57
CA SER A 318 14.81 -0.99 4.18
C SER A 318 15.12 -2.18 5.09
N ALA A 319 14.10 -2.79 5.70
CA ALA A 319 14.23 -3.96 6.56
C ALA A 319 14.34 -5.26 5.75
N ALA A 320 13.65 -5.36 4.62
CA ALA A 320 13.64 -6.55 3.77
C ALA A 320 14.84 -6.59 2.80
N LEU A 321 15.14 -5.47 2.12
CA LEU A 321 16.14 -5.38 1.06
C LEU A 321 17.40 -4.59 1.48
N GLY A 322 17.40 -4.04 2.70
CA GLY A 322 18.54 -3.32 3.26
C GLY A 322 18.58 -1.82 2.91
N SER A 323 19.13 -1.03 3.83
CA SER A 323 19.22 0.44 3.69
C SER A 323 20.09 0.91 2.51
N THR A 324 21.09 0.13 2.10
CA THR A 324 21.95 0.47 0.96
C THR A 324 21.19 0.32 -0.36
N TYR A 325 20.36 -0.71 -0.49
CA TYR A 325 19.49 -0.90 -1.65
C TYR A 325 18.49 0.24 -1.78
N LEU A 326 17.80 0.60 -0.69
CA LEU A 326 16.88 1.76 -0.69
C LEU A 326 17.57 3.05 -1.14
N ARG A 327 18.75 3.36 -0.57
CA ARG A 327 19.51 4.55 -0.98
C ARG A 327 19.89 4.52 -2.45
N HIS A 328 20.22 3.34 -2.99
CA HIS A 328 20.52 3.18 -4.40
C HIS A 328 19.30 3.52 -5.27
N LEU A 329 18.13 2.95 -4.95
CA LEU A 329 16.89 3.22 -5.67
C LEU A 329 16.53 4.72 -5.67
N ILE A 330 16.58 5.36 -4.49
CA ILE A 330 16.31 6.80 -4.34
C ILE A 330 17.27 7.63 -5.21
N ALA A 331 18.57 7.31 -5.17
CA ALA A 331 19.58 8.08 -5.89
C ALA A 331 19.41 8.04 -7.42
N HIS A 332 18.74 7.01 -7.96
CA HIS A 332 18.55 6.84 -9.41
C HIS A 332 17.08 6.99 -9.86
N THR A 333 16.19 7.38 -8.95
CA THR A 333 14.77 7.61 -9.25
C THR A 333 14.39 9.01 -8.77
N PRO A 334 14.55 10.05 -9.62
CA PRO A 334 14.19 11.41 -9.24
C PRO A 334 12.75 11.51 -8.71
N GLY A 335 12.55 12.25 -7.62
CA GLY A 335 11.26 12.37 -6.94
C GLY A 335 10.96 11.25 -5.93
N ALA A 336 11.74 10.16 -5.90
CA ALA A 336 11.60 9.13 -4.89
C ALA A 336 12.16 9.57 -3.53
N SER A 337 11.53 9.07 -2.47
CA SER A 337 11.92 9.32 -1.08
C SER A 337 12.06 7.99 -0.32
N GLY A 338 12.46 8.08 0.95
CA GLY A 338 12.46 6.93 1.85
C GLY A 338 11.08 6.32 2.10
N GLY A 339 9.98 7.00 1.76
CA GLY A 339 8.60 6.53 1.90
C GLY A 339 7.98 5.93 0.63
N THR A 340 8.64 6.06 -0.52
CA THR A 340 8.16 5.54 -1.81
C THR A 340 8.03 4.01 -1.80
N ASP A 341 6.89 3.50 -2.24
CA ASP A 341 6.65 2.07 -2.40
C ASP A 341 7.42 1.46 -3.58
N LEU A 342 7.84 0.20 -3.43
CA LEU A 342 8.57 -0.56 -4.44
C LEU A 342 7.86 -0.59 -5.81
N SER A 343 6.53 -0.65 -5.82
CA SER A 343 5.73 -0.65 -7.06
C SER A 343 5.91 0.62 -7.90
N ALA A 344 6.20 1.78 -7.32
CA ALA A 344 6.49 3.00 -8.09
C ALA A 344 7.84 2.91 -8.81
N TYR A 345 8.85 2.26 -8.23
CA TYR A 345 10.12 2.00 -8.91
C TYR A 345 9.94 1.06 -10.10
N PHE A 346 9.10 0.02 -9.95
CA PHE A 346 8.72 -0.85 -11.07
C PHE A 346 7.90 -0.12 -12.13
N LEU A 347 6.97 0.75 -11.76
CA LEU A 347 6.21 1.58 -12.70
C LEU A 347 7.15 2.48 -13.52
N ARG A 348 8.12 3.13 -12.87
CA ARG A 348 9.15 3.95 -13.54
C ARG A 348 10.01 3.11 -14.47
N ARG A 349 10.50 1.96 -13.99
CA ARG A 349 11.31 1.04 -14.79
C ARG A 349 10.53 0.53 -16.01
N ALA A 350 9.28 0.10 -15.82
CA ALA A 350 8.41 -0.34 -16.91
C ALA A 350 8.25 0.77 -17.95
N HIS A 351 7.92 2.00 -17.52
CA HIS A 351 7.81 3.14 -18.41
C HIS A 351 9.08 3.41 -19.23
N ASP A 352 10.25 3.36 -18.60
CA ASP A 352 11.54 3.57 -19.27
C ASP A 352 11.88 2.45 -20.28
N LEU A 353 11.35 1.24 -20.08
CA LEU A 353 11.52 0.08 -20.97
C LEU A 353 10.51 0.04 -22.13
N LEU A 354 9.46 0.87 -22.11
CA LEU A 354 8.47 0.93 -23.20
C LEU A 354 9.01 1.67 -24.42
N ARG A 355 8.69 1.13 -25.59
CA ARG A 355 8.84 1.87 -26.85
C ARG A 355 7.88 3.07 -26.92
N ARG A 356 8.09 3.96 -27.88
CA ARG A 356 7.10 5.01 -28.18
C ARG A 356 5.78 4.37 -28.63
N GLY A 357 4.67 4.80 -28.03
CA GLY A 357 3.32 4.26 -28.27
C GLY A 357 3.03 2.92 -27.58
N GLY A 358 3.98 2.35 -26.83
CA GLY A 358 3.78 1.14 -26.04
C GLY A 358 2.89 1.38 -24.81
N CYS A 359 2.31 0.30 -24.29
CA CYS A 359 1.35 0.32 -23.18
C CYS A 359 1.89 -0.45 -21.97
N LEU A 360 1.54 -0.01 -20.76
CA LEU A 360 1.72 -0.80 -19.55
C LEU A 360 0.41 -0.95 -18.79
N GLY A 361 0.27 -2.05 -18.06
CA GLY A 361 -0.86 -2.35 -17.18
C GLY A 361 -0.37 -3.07 -15.93
N LEU A 362 -0.32 -2.39 -14.80
CA LEU A 362 0.25 -2.93 -13.56
C LEU A 362 -0.77 -2.94 -12.43
N ILE A 363 -0.74 -4.01 -11.63
CA ILE A 363 -1.33 -4.01 -10.29
C ILE A 363 -0.34 -3.33 -9.34
N THR A 364 -0.80 -2.40 -8.53
CA THR A 364 0.01 -1.56 -7.65
C THR A 364 -0.63 -1.42 -6.28
N THR A 365 0.14 -0.99 -5.29
CA THR A 365 -0.42 -0.55 -4.00
C THR A 365 -1.39 0.61 -4.20
N ASN A 366 -2.37 0.77 -3.32
CA ASN A 366 -3.26 1.92 -3.33
C ASN A 366 -2.54 3.26 -3.10
N THR A 367 -1.32 3.23 -2.55
CA THR A 367 -0.50 4.44 -2.40
C THR A 367 0.10 4.91 -3.73
N ILE A 368 -0.09 4.21 -4.86
CA ILE A 368 0.44 4.64 -6.17
C ILE A 368 -0.05 6.04 -6.57
N SER A 369 -1.21 6.44 -6.07
CA SER A 369 -1.82 7.76 -6.28
C SER A 369 -1.74 8.67 -5.04
N GLN A 370 -0.89 8.34 -4.06
CA GLN A 370 -0.74 9.08 -2.80
C GLN A 370 0.72 9.42 -2.46
N GLY A 371 0.92 10.61 -1.88
CA GLY A 371 2.17 11.06 -1.26
C GLY A 371 3.42 10.82 -2.12
N ASP A 372 4.51 10.41 -1.46
CA ASP A 372 5.82 10.19 -2.10
C ASP A 372 5.82 9.12 -3.20
N THR A 373 4.87 8.18 -3.15
CA THR A 373 4.79 7.11 -4.16
C THR A 373 4.20 7.64 -5.47
N GLN A 374 3.19 8.51 -5.39
CA GLN A 374 2.60 9.18 -6.55
C GLN A 374 3.57 10.14 -7.24
N ILE A 375 4.30 10.93 -6.43
CA ILE A 375 5.31 11.89 -6.92
C ILE A 375 6.42 11.17 -7.68
N ALA A 376 6.90 10.04 -7.15
CA ALA A 376 7.96 9.25 -7.77
C ALA A 376 7.47 8.40 -8.95
N GLY A 377 6.17 8.13 -9.05
CA GLY A 377 5.54 7.25 -10.02
C GLY A 377 4.75 8.01 -11.09
N LEU A 378 3.42 8.04 -10.92
CA LEU A 378 2.47 8.54 -11.93
C LEU A 378 2.70 9.99 -12.33
N ALA A 379 3.11 10.86 -11.40
CA ALA A 379 3.39 12.26 -11.71
C ALA A 379 4.51 12.40 -12.75
N VAL A 380 5.55 11.57 -12.65
CA VAL A 380 6.67 11.56 -13.60
C VAL A 380 6.22 11.03 -14.96
N LEU A 381 5.39 9.97 -14.99
CA LEU A 381 4.87 9.40 -16.24
C LEU A 381 4.03 10.43 -17.01
N ARG A 382 3.16 11.15 -16.30
CA ARG A 382 2.34 12.26 -16.84
C ARG A 382 3.22 13.38 -17.37
N ALA A 383 4.20 13.84 -16.58
CA ALA A 383 5.14 14.87 -17.01
C ALA A 383 5.99 14.45 -18.23
N ALA A 384 6.21 13.14 -18.43
CA ALA A 384 6.90 12.59 -19.59
C ALA A 384 5.99 12.41 -20.83
N GLY A 385 4.74 12.88 -20.80
CA GLY A 385 3.79 12.81 -21.91
C GLY A 385 3.09 11.45 -22.05
N SER A 386 2.93 10.72 -20.94
CA SER A 386 2.18 9.45 -20.94
C SER A 386 0.73 9.68 -20.53
N CYS A 387 -0.19 9.05 -21.26
CA CYS A 387 -1.61 9.06 -20.94
C CYS A 387 -1.93 7.90 -19.99
N ILE A 388 -2.55 8.18 -18.84
CA ILE A 388 -3.24 7.17 -18.05
C ILE A 388 -4.62 7.01 -18.70
N TYR A 389 -4.91 5.83 -19.25
CA TYR A 389 -6.14 5.63 -20.02
C TYR A 389 -7.12 4.65 -19.37
N GLU A 390 -6.68 3.87 -18.39
CA GLU A 390 -7.58 3.05 -17.61
C GLU A 390 -7.05 2.90 -16.19
N ALA A 391 -7.91 3.09 -15.19
CA ALA A 391 -7.53 2.89 -13.80
C ALA A 391 -8.68 2.40 -12.93
N ARG A 392 -8.35 1.56 -11.95
CA ARG A 392 -9.20 1.18 -10.82
C ARG A 392 -8.55 1.66 -9.54
N ARG A 393 -9.16 2.63 -8.86
CA ARG A 393 -8.58 3.25 -7.66
C ARG A 393 -8.48 2.28 -6.49
N ARG A 394 -9.52 1.46 -6.31
CA ARG A 394 -9.59 0.47 -5.23
C ARG A 394 -10.19 -0.82 -5.76
N LEU A 395 -9.42 -1.90 -5.63
CA LEU A 395 -9.89 -3.26 -5.86
C LEU A 395 -9.49 -4.12 -4.66
N PRO A 396 -10.44 -4.69 -3.90
CA PRO A 396 -10.14 -5.68 -2.90
C PRO A 396 -9.45 -6.89 -3.52
N TRP A 397 -8.37 -7.36 -2.92
CA TRP A 397 -7.70 -8.57 -3.36
C TRP A 397 -8.64 -9.77 -3.18
N PRO A 398 -8.86 -10.60 -4.21
CA PRO A 398 -9.77 -11.73 -4.12
C PRO A 398 -9.28 -12.77 -3.10
N GLY A 399 -10.20 -13.35 -2.34
CA GLY A 399 -9.92 -14.38 -1.34
C GLY A 399 -9.63 -13.82 0.05
N LEU A 400 -8.72 -14.46 0.79
CA LEU A 400 -8.50 -14.20 2.22
C LEU A 400 -7.51 -13.05 2.52
N ALA A 401 -6.86 -12.48 1.50
CA ALA A 401 -5.92 -11.39 1.70
C ALA A 401 -6.66 -10.07 1.90
N SER A 402 -6.46 -9.40 3.03
CA SER A 402 -7.04 -8.09 3.34
C SER A 402 -6.22 -6.95 2.70
N VAL A 403 -5.93 -7.05 1.41
CA VAL A 403 -5.13 -6.06 0.65
C VAL A 403 -6.05 -5.36 -0.33
N ILE A 404 -5.93 -4.03 -0.43
CA ILE A 404 -6.61 -3.24 -1.47
C ILE A 404 -5.53 -2.75 -2.42
N VAL A 405 -5.73 -2.98 -3.71
CA VAL A 405 -4.80 -2.59 -4.77
C VAL A 405 -5.40 -1.54 -5.68
N SER A 406 -4.56 -0.86 -6.44
CA SER A 406 -4.94 -0.07 -7.59
C SER A 406 -4.44 -0.74 -8.85
N ILE A 407 -5.21 -0.67 -9.93
CA ILE A 407 -4.79 -1.12 -11.26
C ILE A 407 -4.63 0.12 -12.12
N VAL A 408 -3.49 0.25 -12.79
CA VAL A 408 -3.21 1.41 -13.63
C VAL A 408 -2.68 0.97 -14.99
N HIS A 409 -3.29 1.54 -16.03
CA HIS A 409 -2.87 1.40 -17.41
C HIS A 409 -2.41 2.73 -17.98
N CYS A 410 -1.19 2.74 -18.50
CA CYS A 410 -0.57 3.90 -19.09
C CYS A 410 -0.11 3.61 -20.50
N ARG A 411 -0.13 4.63 -21.35
CA ARG A 411 0.45 4.59 -22.69
C ARG A 411 1.50 5.68 -22.84
N ARG A 412 2.65 5.35 -23.46
CA ARG A 412 3.66 6.35 -23.84
C ARG A 412 3.23 7.09 -25.11
N GLY A 413 2.25 7.97 -24.95
CA GLY A 413 1.53 8.69 -26.01
C GLY A 413 0.07 8.88 -25.61
N GLU A 414 -0.75 9.33 -26.56
CA GLU A 414 -2.16 9.65 -26.34
C GLU A 414 -3.09 8.45 -26.52
N VAL A 415 -4.20 8.48 -25.79
CA VAL A 415 -5.36 7.59 -25.96
C VAL A 415 -6.63 8.44 -25.85
N ALA A 416 -7.54 8.28 -26.81
CA ALA A 416 -8.80 9.02 -26.83
C ALA A 416 -9.71 8.56 -25.68
N ASP A 417 -10.02 7.27 -25.63
CA ASP A 417 -10.96 6.70 -24.65
C ASP A 417 -10.28 6.41 -23.32
N LYS A 418 -10.70 7.11 -22.27
CA LYS A 418 -10.21 6.90 -20.90
C LYS A 418 -11.31 6.42 -19.97
N ILE A 419 -10.95 5.51 -19.07
CA ILE A 419 -11.90 4.83 -18.17
C ILE A 419 -11.37 4.88 -16.73
N LEU A 420 -12.11 5.51 -15.82
CA LEU A 420 -11.78 5.54 -14.39
C LEU A 420 -12.89 4.85 -13.61
N ASP A 421 -12.53 3.83 -12.83
CA ASP A 421 -13.49 2.99 -12.10
C ASP A 421 -14.66 2.50 -12.97
N GLY A 422 -14.41 2.27 -14.26
CA GLY A 422 -15.38 1.70 -15.19
C GLY A 422 -16.26 2.73 -15.87
N HIS A 423 -16.07 4.01 -15.57
CA HIS A 423 -16.81 5.11 -16.15
C HIS A 423 -15.92 5.85 -17.16
N PRO A 424 -16.45 6.22 -18.34
CA PRO A 424 -15.74 7.09 -19.28
C PRO A 424 -15.42 8.45 -18.64
N VAL A 425 -14.20 8.95 -18.86
CA VAL A 425 -13.73 10.25 -18.36
C VAL A 425 -12.88 10.96 -19.40
N ASP A 426 -12.78 12.28 -19.31
CA ASP A 426 -12.01 13.09 -20.27
C ASP A 426 -10.49 12.99 -20.06
N ASP A 427 -10.03 12.93 -18.80
CA ASP A 427 -8.63 12.73 -18.43
C ASP A 427 -8.52 11.83 -17.19
N ILE A 428 -7.32 11.29 -16.94
CA ILE A 428 -6.98 10.63 -15.68
C ILE A 428 -5.66 11.22 -15.19
N THR A 429 -5.72 11.94 -14.08
CA THR A 429 -4.55 12.56 -13.46
C THR A 429 -3.69 11.53 -12.71
N ALA A 430 -2.50 11.93 -12.29
CA ALA A 430 -1.62 11.12 -11.46
C ALA A 430 -2.20 10.83 -10.05
N PHE A 431 -3.27 11.52 -9.65
CA PHE A 431 -4.07 11.20 -8.46
C PHE A 431 -5.17 10.17 -8.73
N LEU A 432 -5.26 9.66 -9.97
CA LEU A 432 -6.35 8.82 -10.47
C LEU A 432 -7.71 9.52 -10.33
N MET A 433 -7.76 10.80 -10.70
CA MET A 433 -8.98 11.61 -10.73
C MET A 433 -9.35 11.98 -12.16
N PRO A 434 -10.64 12.23 -12.45
CA PRO A 434 -11.10 12.61 -13.79
C PRO A 434 -10.60 13.99 -14.24
N SER A 435 -10.15 14.82 -13.31
CA SER A 435 -9.69 16.19 -13.56
C SER A 435 -8.74 16.67 -12.45
N GLY A 436 -8.15 17.85 -12.66
CA GLY A 436 -7.26 18.50 -11.70
C GLY A 436 -5.77 18.32 -12.01
N PRO A 437 -4.90 18.70 -11.08
CA PRO A 437 -3.46 18.68 -11.29
C PRO A 437 -2.81 17.32 -11.04
N ASP A 438 -1.65 17.09 -11.67
CA ASP A 438 -0.82 15.88 -11.45
C ASP A 438 0.15 15.99 -10.27
N LEU A 439 0.30 17.17 -9.66
CA LEU A 439 1.28 17.42 -8.60
C LEU A 439 0.59 17.65 -7.26
N PRO A 440 1.22 17.22 -6.14
CA PRO A 440 0.73 17.49 -4.80
C PRO A 440 0.60 18.99 -4.54
N PRO A 441 -0.30 19.38 -3.64
CA PRO A 441 -0.49 20.77 -3.27
C PRO A 441 0.76 21.32 -2.59
N ALA A 442 1.03 22.61 -2.85
CA ALA A 442 2.10 23.32 -2.17
C ALA A 442 1.66 23.74 -0.77
N ARG A 443 2.62 23.86 0.15
CA ARG A 443 2.36 24.49 1.45
C ARG A 443 2.16 25.97 1.25
N LEU A 444 1.14 26.51 1.89
CA LEU A 444 0.73 27.91 1.80
C LEU A 444 1.32 28.70 2.96
N ALA A 445 1.94 29.85 2.68
CA ALA A 445 2.56 30.67 3.69
C ALA A 445 1.54 31.14 4.75
N ALA A 446 0.31 31.40 4.31
CA ALA A 446 -0.82 31.79 5.16
C ALA A 446 -1.21 30.75 6.23
N ASN A 447 -0.83 29.49 6.07
CA ASN A 447 -1.16 28.41 7.01
C ASN A 447 0.02 28.05 7.94
N ALA A 448 1.22 28.55 7.64
CA ALA A 448 2.41 28.25 8.42
C ALA A 448 2.23 28.70 9.88
N LYS A 449 2.66 27.85 10.82
CA LYS A 449 2.56 28.12 12.28
C LYS A 449 1.13 28.39 12.77
N ARG A 450 0.11 27.78 12.12
CA ARG A 450 -1.28 27.81 12.60
C ARG A 450 -1.82 26.47 13.10
N CYS A 451 -1.07 25.39 12.90
CA CYS A 451 -1.37 24.04 13.39
C CYS A 451 -0.09 23.38 13.93
N PHE A 452 -0.18 22.79 15.12
CA PHE A 452 0.96 22.23 15.84
C PHE A 452 0.62 20.86 16.42
N GLN A 453 1.54 19.91 16.33
CA GLN A 453 1.46 18.70 17.15
C GLN A 453 1.72 19.05 18.63
N GLY A 454 0.98 18.44 19.55
CA GLY A 454 1.22 18.59 20.99
C GLY A 454 2.53 17.97 21.51
N ASN A 455 2.72 18.05 22.83
CA ASN A 455 3.95 17.68 23.53
C ASN A 455 4.26 16.18 23.49
N ILE A 456 5.51 15.86 23.18
CA ILE A 456 6.02 14.47 23.19
C ILE A 456 6.70 14.23 24.55
N VAL A 457 5.91 13.75 25.52
CA VAL A 457 6.37 13.54 26.91
C VAL A 457 7.36 12.37 27.02
N LEU A 458 6.99 11.19 26.49
CA LEU A 458 7.77 9.93 26.56
C LEU A 458 8.35 9.62 27.96
N GLY A 459 7.45 9.35 28.90
CA GLY A 459 7.76 8.89 30.26
C GLY A 459 6.51 8.97 31.14
N VAL A 460 5.94 7.82 31.54
CA VAL A 460 4.69 7.81 32.33
C VAL A 460 4.93 8.36 33.75
N GLY A 461 6.17 8.32 34.25
CA GLY A 461 6.55 8.91 35.53
C GLY A 461 6.37 10.43 35.63
N PHE A 462 6.17 11.15 34.51
CA PHE A 462 5.79 12.56 34.54
C PHE A 462 4.31 12.80 34.87
N THR A 463 3.46 11.78 34.75
CA THR A 463 2.00 11.96 34.79
C THR A 463 1.39 11.58 36.14
N PHE A 464 0.29 12.24 36.49
CA PHE A 464 -0.59 11.88 37.60
C PHE A 464 -1.94 11.38 37.04
N ALA A 465 -2.32 10.14 37.37
CA ALA A 465 -3.53 9.47 36.88
C ALA A 465 -3.87 8.21 37.72
N ASP A 466 -5.10 8.09 38.23
CA ASP A 466 -5.50 6.92 39.05
C ASP A 466 -5.81 5.65 38.24
N GLY A 467 -5.79 5.72 36.91
CA GLY A 467 -6.08 4.62 36.00
C GLY A 467 -4.86 3.96 35.33
N ASP A 468 -3.64 4.43 35.61
CA ASP A 468 -2.40 3.83 35.08
C ASP A 468 -1.44 3.51 36.25
N PRO A 469 -1.19 2.23 36.57
CA PRO A 469 -0.35 1.85 37.71
C PRO A 469 1.11 2.30 37.57
N ARG A 470 1.53 2.77 36.39
CA ARG A 470 2.88 3.32 36.15
C ARG A 470 2.94 4.83 36.36
N ALA A 471 1.80 5.51 36.43
CA ALA A 471 1.72 6.93 36.74
C ALA A 471 1.85 7.16 38.24
N ASN A 472 1.86 8.43 38.66
CA ASN A 472 1.67 8.82 40.05
C ASN A 472 0.16 8.94 40.31
N SER A 473 -0.31 8.76 41.55
CA SER A 473 -1.74 8.91 41.85
C SER A 473 -2.16 10.38 41.90
N LEU A 474 -3.45 10.66 41.74
CA LEU A 474 -3.97 12.01 41.97
C LEU A 474 -3.90 12.39 43.45
N GLU A 475 -3.95 11.41 44.36
CA GLU A 475 -3.73 11.63 45.79
C GLU A 475 -2.30 12.13 46.08
N ASP A 476 -1.28 11.52 45.47
CA ASP A 476 0.12 11.96 45.57
C ASP A 476 0.25 13.40 45.07
N MET A 477 -0.41 13.74 43.96
CA MET A 477 -0.43 15.09 43.41
C MET A 477 -0.98 16.10 44.43
N GLN A 478 -2.13 15.80 45.05
CA GLN A 478 -2.75 16.69 46.03
C GLN A 478 -1.87 16.83 47.29
N ALA A 479 -1.24 15.76 47.74
CA ALA A 479 -0.29 15.82 48.86
C ALA A 479 0.92 16.72 48.54
N LEU A 480 1.44 16.68 47.31
CA LEU A 480 2.55 17.54 46.86
C LEU A 480 2.14 19.02 46.80
N LEU A 481 0.93 19.31 46.31
CA LEU A 481 0.39 20.68 46.26
C LEU A 481 0.15 21.24 47.67
N ALA A 482 -0.38 20.42 48.58
CA ALA A 482 -0.58 20.79 49.97
C ALA A 482 0.75 21.03 50.72
N ALA A 483 1.80 20.28 50.38
CA ALA A 483 3.12 20.40 51.01
C ALA A 483 3.91 21.63 50.53
N ASP A 484 3.87 21.96 49.24
CA ASP A 484 4.49 23.18 48.68
C ASP A 484 3.62 23.72 47.53
N PRO A 485 2.88 24.82 47.76
CA PRO A 485 2.02 25.42 46.73
C PRO A 485 2.76 25.82 45.45
N ARG A 486 4.09 26.03 45.48
CA ARG A 486 4.88 26.33 44.27
C ARG A 486 4.91 25.17 43.28
N ASN A 487 4.57 23.95 43.70
CA ASN A 487 4.46 22.80 42.80
C ASN A 487 3.37 23.01 41.73
N ASP A 488 2.37 23.84 42.01
CA ASP A 488 1.33 24.22 41.05
C ASP A 488 1.92 24.90 39.81
N GLU A 489 3.03 25.64 39.95
CA GLU A 489 3.74 26.27 38.83
C GLU A 489 4.31 25.25 37.81
N ARG A 490 4.38 23.96 38.16
CA ARG A 490 4.95 22.89 37.33
C ARG A 490 4.04 21.69 37.13
N ILE A 491 2.85 21.68 37.72
CA ILE A 491 1.84 20.65 37.51
C ILE A 491 0.74 21.23 36.64
N PHE A 492 0.58 20.69 35.44
CA PHE A 492 -0.38 21.20 34.48
C PHE A 492 -1.45 20.16 34.15
N PRO A 493 -2.72 20.57 33.94
CA PRO A 493 -3.73 19.69 33.38
C PRO A 493 -3.26 19.17 32.02
N TYR A 494 -3.42 17.86 31.78
CA TYR A 494 -2.89 17.19 30.59
C TYR A 494 -4.00 16.45 29.84
N ILE A 495 -4.13 16.73 28.55
CA ILE A 495 -5.18 16.15 27.70
C ILE A 495 -4.59 15.39 26.51
N GLY A 496 -5.18 14.23 26.22
CA GLY A 496 -4.78 13.37 25.11
C GLY A 496 -5.94 13.03 24.17
N GLY A 497 -5.63 12.19 23.18
CA GLY A 497 -6.61 11.77 22.17
C GLY A 497 -7.79 11.00 22.74
N ARG A 498 -7.62 10.27 23.85
CA ARG A 498 -8.72 9.53 24.49
C ARG A 498 -9.75 10.47 25.09
N GLU A 499 -9.32 11.43 25.91
CA GLU A 499 -10.23 12.41 26.51
C GLU A 499 -11.00 13.19 25.43
N VAL A 500 -10.31 13.62 24.37
CA VAL A 500 -10.97 14.31 23.25
C VAL A 500 -11.97 13.42 22.50
N SER A 501 -11.72 12.12 22.39
CA SER A 501 -12.56 11.21 21.57
C SER A 501 -13.69 10.54 22.35
N ASP A 502 -13.47 10.29 23.64
CA ASP A 502 -14.32 9.43 24.47
C ASP A 502 -15.12 10.22 25.51
N ASP A 503 -14.64 11.38 25.96
CA ASP A 503 -15.29 12.21 26.96
C ASP A 503 -16.22 13.25 26.29
N PRO A 504 -17.53 13.26 26.59
CA PRO A 504 -18.49 14.19 25.98
C PRO A 504 -18.24 15.67 26.36
N ARG A 505 -17.49 15.93 27.44
CA ARG A 505 -17.14 17.28 27.91
C ARG A 505 -15.68 17.66 27.61
N HIS A 506 -14.89 16.72 27.09
CA HIS A 506 -13.46 16.91 26.80
C HIS A 506 -12.64 17.34 28.03
N GLU A 507 -13.04 16.89 29.23
CA GLU A 507 -12.37 17.22 30.48
C GLU A 507 -11.04 16.45 30.63
N ASN A 508 -10.03 17.12 31.20
CA ASN A 508 -8.78 16.45 31.53
C ASN A 508 -8.99 15.50 32.72
N ARG A 509 -8.44 14.29 32.61
CA ARG A 509 -8.43 13.30 33.71
C ARG A 509 -7.04 13.07 34.31
N ARG A 510 -6.06 13.82 33.79
CA ARG A 510 -4.64 13.63 34.07
C ARG A 510 -3.96 14.98 34.23
N TRP A 511 -2.86 14.96 34.97
CA TRP A 511 -1.94 16.08 35.12
C TRP A 511 -0.53 15.62 34.80
N VAL A 512 0.37 16.56 34.53
CA VAL A 512 1.75 16.26 34.16
C VAL A 512 2.72 17.26 34.77
N ILE A 513 3.85 16.75 35.25
CA ILE A 513 5.01 17.55 35.67
C ILE A 513 5.69 18.07 34.40
N ASN A 514 5.83 19.38 34.26
CA ASN A 514 6.52 20.00 33.14
C ASN A 514 7.58 21.00 33.61
N PHE A 515 8.85 20.68 33.35
CA PHE A 515 10.00 21.58 33.56
C PHE A 515 10.38 22.36 32.29
N GLU A 516 9.61 22.24 31.21
CA GLU A 516 9.84 22.95 29.94
C GLU A 516 11.28 22.74 29.41
N GLU A 517 11.99 23.84 29.12
CA GLU A 517 13.38 23.83 28.66
C GLU A 517 14.40 24.15 29.76
N MET A 518 13.99 24.13 31.04
CA MET A 518 14.87 24.42 32.18
C MET A 518 16.12 23.55 32.22
N THR A 519 17.23 24.15 32.64
CA THR A 519 18.43 23.42 33.04
C THR A 519 18.13 22.54 34.26
N GLU A 520 18.98 21.53 34.50
CA GLU A 520 18.80 20.64 35.65
C GLU A 520 18.79 21.44 36.97
N THR A 521 19.69 22.42 37.10
CA THR A 521 19.80 23.30 38.27
C THR A 521 18.53 24.10 38.52
N GLU A 522 17.85 24.55 37.46
CA GLU A 522 16.57 25.27 37.57
C GLU A 522 15.43 24.32 37.94
N ALA A 523 15.34 23.15 37.30
CA ALA A 523 14.32 22.15 37.59
C ALA A 523 14.38 21.64 39.04
N ARG A 524 15.59 21.55 39.61
CA ARG A 524 15.83 21.16 41.02
C ARG A 524 15.26 22.14 42.05
N ARG A 525 14.78 23.33 41.65
CA ARG A 525 14.07 24.27 42.54
C ARG A 525 12.70 23.73 43.01
N TRP A 526 12.17 22.69 42.36
CA TRP A 526 11.00 21.91 42.80
C TRP A 526 11.44 20.51 43.25
N PRO A 527 12.01 20.36 44.47
CA PRO A 527 12.70 19.15 44.87
C PRO A 527 11.81 17.90 44.88
N ALA A 528 10.56 18.05 45.31
CA ALA A 528 9.62 16.93 45.37
C ALA A 528 9.23 16.40 43.98
N LEU A 529 8.95 17.31 43.03
CA LEU A 529 8.63 16.93 41.65
C LEU A 529 9.85 16.36 40.93
N PHE A 530 11.03 16.95 41.14
CA PHE A 530 12.26 16.46 40.54
C PHE A 530 12.61 15.06 41.03
N ALA A 531 12.42 14.77 42.33
CA ALA A 531 12.65 13.44 42.90
C ALA A 531 11.75 12.37 42.27
N ILE A 532 10.49 12.68 41.95
CA ILE A 532 9.58 11.76 41.25
C ILE A 532 10.12 11.42 39.85
N VAL A 533 10.50 12.44 39.08
CA VAL A 533 11.03 12.26 37.73
C VAL A 533 12.38 11.52 37.78
N GLU A 534 13.23 11.81 38.77
CA GLU A 534 14.50 11.11 38.98
C GLU A 534 14.29 9.62 39.29
N ALA A 535 13.33 9.28 40.15
CA ALA A 535 13.05 7.90 40.52
C ALA A 535 12.38 7.11 39.38
N LYS A 536 11.41 7.71 38.67
CA LYS A 536 10.57 6.98 37.71
C LYS A 536 10.99 7.12 36.24
N VAL A 537 11.60 8.24 35.84
CA VAL A 537 11.92 8.52 34.43
C VAL A 537 13.39 8.27 34.12
N LYS A 538 14.32 8.73 34.96
CA LYS A 538 15.77 8.61 34.73
C LYS A 538 16.22 7.18 34.41
N PRO A 539 15.82 6.13 35.16
CA PRO A 539 16.29 4.76 34.89
C PRO A 539 15.85 4.28 33.51
N GLN A 540 14.58 4.52 33.15
CA GLN A 540 14.01 4.09 31.86
C GLN A 540 14.67 4.77 30.65
N ARG A 541 15.20 5.98 30.85
CA ARG A 541 15.85 6.76 29.80
C ARG A 541 17.34 6.49 29.70
N ALA A 542 18.01 6.18 30.81
CA ALA A 542 19.43 5.83 30.84
C ALA A 542 19.75 4.61 29.95
N ASP A 543 18.82 3.66 29.84
CA ASP A 543 18.97 2.46 29.00
C ASP A 543 18.79 2.71 27.49
N LYS A 544 18.44 3.94 27.08
CA LYS A 544 18.26 4.27 25.66
C LYS A 544 19.61 4.50 24.98
N ASN A 545 19.68 4.18 23.69
CA ASN A 545 20.87 4.45 22.88
C ASN A 545 21.12 5.97 22.80
N ALA A 546 22.17 6.44 23.47
CA ALA A 546 22.52 7.86 23.56
C ALA A 546 22.84 8.50 22.20
N ARG A 547 23.35 7.73 21.22
CA ARG A 547 23.59 8.23 19.86
C ARG A 547 22.27 8.50 19.11
N LYS A 548 21.25 7.68 19.35
CA LYS A 548 19.93 7.81 18.71
C LYS A 548 18.99 8.75 19.45
N TYR A 549 19.09 8.81 20.79
CA TYR A 549 18.21 9.57 21.67
C TYR A 549 18.99 10.44 22.68
N PRO A 550 19.90 11.32 22.21
CA PRO A 550 20.80 12.06 23.10
C PRO A 550 20.03 12.89 24.13
N ARG A 551 18.97 13.58 23.71
CA ARG A 551 18.13 14.40 24.61
C ARG A 551 17.43 13.56 25.68
N MET A 552 16.95 12.35 25.39
CA MET A 552 16.31 11.52 26.43
C MET A 552 17.32 11.10 27.51
N VAL A 553 18.56 10.78 27.11
CA VAL A 553 19.59 10.28 28.01
C VAL A 553 20.21 11.42 28.83
N HIS A 554 20.58 12.51 28.16
CA HIS A 554 21.32 13.62 28.78
C HIS A 554 20.43 14.68 29.46
N GLU A 555 19.20 14.84 28.99
CA GLU A 555 18.22 15.81 29.52
C GLU A 555 16.96 15.08 29.98
N TRP A 556 17.16 14.00 30.74
CA TRP A 556 16.11 13.04 31.10
C TRP A 556 14.94 13.65 31.87
N TRP A 557 15.13 14.79 32.55
CA TRP A 557 14.07 15.51 33.28
C TRP A 557 13.16 16.33 32.37
N LYS A 558 13.50 16.53 31.09
CA LYS A 558 12.65 17.25 30.13
C LYS A 558 11.74 16.31 29.36
N PHE A 559 10.71 16.85 28.72
CA PHE A 559 10.02 16.11 27.66
C PHE A 559 10.97 15.82 26.49
N TRP A 560 10.67 14.77 25.72
CA TRP A 560 11.42 14.52 24.49
C TRP A 560 11.31 15.71 23.53
N ASN A 561 10.11 16.30 23.45
CA ASN A 561 9.90 17.54 22.73
C ASN A 561 8.80 18.36 23.41
N TYR A 562 9.18 19.44 24.09
CA TYR A 562 8.26 20.47 24.56
C TYR A 562 7.95 21.42 23.42
N ARG A 563 6.66 21.65 23.15
CA ARG A 563 6.19 22.38 21.96
C ARG A 563 6.00 23.85 22.28
N SER A 564 7.08 24.54 22.60
CA SER A 564 7.02 25.97 23.00
C SER A 564 6.33 26.86 21.97
N GLU A 565 6.53 26.62 20.67
CA GLU A 565 5.86 27.39 19.59
C GLU A 565 4.33 27.28 19.64
N LEU A 566 3.77 26.11 19.98
CA LEU A 566 2.32 25.96 20.17
C LEU A 566 1.82 26.95 21.21
N TYR A 567 2.43 26.95 22.41
CA TYR A 567 2.00 27.81 23.50
C TYR A 567 2.25 29.30 23.26
N LYS A 568 3.30 29.65 22.51
CA LYS A 568 3.51 31.02 22.05
C LYS A 568 2.38 31.50 21.15
N HIS A 569 1.93 30.64 20.23
CA HIS A 569 0.90 31.00 19.24
C HIS A 569 -0.54 30.84 19.75
N THR A 570 -0.76 30.16 20.88
CA THR A 570 -2.06 30.07 21.56
C THR A 570 -2.13 30.91 22.83
N ALA A 571 -1.10 31.71 23.13
CA ALA A 571 -1.08 32.56 24.30
C ALA A 571 -2.21 33.60 24.24
N GLY A 572 -2.96 33.76 25.33
CA GLY A 572 -4.07 34.71 25.43
C GLY A 572 -5.40 34.22 24.88
N LEU A 573 -5.46 33.01 24.31
CA LEU A 573 -6.73 32.39 23.95
C LEU A 573 -7.41 31.82 25.20
N GLU A 574 -8.75 31.87 25.25
CA GLU A 574 -9.51 31.18 26.30
C GLU A 574 -9.66 29.68 25.97
N GLN A 575 -9.86 29.38 24.69
CA GLN A 575 -10.02 28.03 24.16
C GLN A 575 -9.14 27.81 22.94
N VAL A 576 -8.70 26.58 22.77
CA VAL A 576 -7.87 26.12 21.65
C VAL A 576 -8.64 25.04 20.90
N LEU A 577 -8.70 25.17 19.58
CA LEU A 577 -9.25 24.13 18.73
C LEU A 577 -8.24 22.98 18.62
N VAL A 578 -8.71 21.73 18.74
CA VAL A 578 -7.87 20.53 18.60
C VAL A 578 -8.54 19.46 17.75
N VAL A 579 -7.72 18.57 17.20
CA VAL A 579 -8.15 17.35 16.52
C VAL A 579 -7.26 16.17 16.95
N PRO A 580 -7.81 14.98 17.20
CA PRO A 580 -7.00 13.78 17.34
C PRO A 580 -6.24 13.49 16.06
N LEU A 581 -4.92 13.32 16.14
CA LEU A 581 -4.12 12.97 14.98
C LEU A 581 -4.59 11.65 14.40
N ILE A 582 -4.89 10.66 15.25
CA ILE A 582 -5.40 9.35 14.81
C ILE A 582 -6.86 9.23 15.27
N SER A 583 -7.77 9.15 14.31
CA SER A 583 -9.21 9.03 14.56
C SER A 583 -9.94 8.28 13.45
N LYS A 584 -11.06 7.63 13.77
CA LYS A 584 -11.95 7.01 12.77
C LYS A 584 -12.67 8.09 11.95
N HIS A 585 -13.18 9.10 12.66
CA HIS A 585 -13.96 10.21 12.14
C HIS A 585 -13.21 11.52 12.38
N LEU A 586 -13.28 12.45 11.42
CA LEU A 586 -12.65 13.76 11.57
C LEU A 586 -13.48 14.62 12.53
N THR A 587 -12.99 14.81 13.75
CA THR A 587 -13.73 15.52 14.80
C THR A 587 -12.86 16.57 15.48
N PHE A 588 -13.18 17.84 15.23
CA PHE A 588 -12.56 18.97 15.90
C PHE A 588 -13.35 19.34 17.16
N CYS A 589 -12.69 19.81 18.20
CA CYS A 589 -13.35 20.32 19.41
C CYS A 589 -12.56 21.47 20.04
N PHE A 590 -13.24 22.31 20.82
CA PHE A 590 -12.61 23.33 21.64
C PHE A 590 -12.24 22.75 23.00
N ILE A 591 -11.04 23.08 23.48
CA ILE A 591 -10.58 22.75 24.84
C ILE A 591 -10.03 24.01 25.53
N PRO A 592 -10.01 24.08 26.88
CA PRO A 592 -9.37 25.19 27.59
C PRO A 592 -7.90 25.39 27.19
N ALA A 593 -7.49 26.63 26.96
CA ALA A 593 -6.12 26.95 26.52
C ALA A 593 -5.04 26.65 27.57
N GLY A 594 -5.41 26.52 28.85
CA GLY A 594 -4.51 26.19 29.96
C GLY A 594 -4.04 24.72 29.97
N TYR A 595 -4.54 23.88 29.07
CA TYR A 595 -4.17 22.46 29.03
C TYR A 595 -2.82 22.23 28.34
N LEU A 596 -1.99 21.35 28.92
CA LEU A 596 -0.90 20.73 28.19
C LEU A 596 -1.45 19.67 27.24
N ILE A 597 -1.14 19.83 25.95
CA ILE A 597 -1.72 19.05 24.86
C ILE A 597 -0.76 17.91 24.52
N SER A 598 -1.27 16.69 24.41
CA SER A 598 -0.47 15.52 24.01
C SER A 598 -0.10 15.53 22.53
N HIS A 599 1.05 14.95 22.17
CA HIS A 599 1.45 14.66 20.78
C HIS A 599 0.48 13.79 19.98
N LYS A 600 -0.56 13.24 20.61
CA LYS A 600 -1.67 12.54 19.94
C LYS A 600 -2.73 13.48 19.37
N LEU A 601 -2.61 14.78 19.64
CA LEU A 601 -3.50 15.83 19.15
C LEU A 601 -2.69 16.80 18.27
N ALA A 602 -3.36 17.36 17.26
CA ALA A 602 -2.99 18.63 16.65
C ALA A 602 -3.82 19.75 17.27
N ALA A 603 -3.20 20.90 17.50
CA ALA A 603 -3.78 22.09 18.09
C ALA A 603 -3.58 23.29 17.18
N PHE A 604 -4.57 24.17 17.13
CA PHE A 604 -4.63 25.28 16.19
C PHE A 604 -4.60 26.62 16.92
N SER A 605 -3.88 27.60 16.36
CA SER A 605 -3.96 29.01 16.80
C SER A 605 -5.12 29.78 16.16
N LEU A 606 -6.00 29.07 15.45
CA LEU A 606 -7.23 29.62 14.88
C LEU A 606 -8.29 29.81 15.96
N THR A 607 -9.10 30.85 15.83
CA THR A 607 -10.16 31.20 16.78
C THR A 607 -11.53 31.25 16.11
N GLY A 608 -12.57 31.06 16.92
CA GLY A 608 -13.96 31.24 16.50
C GLY A 608 -14.57 30.08 15.71
N HIS A 609 -15.89 30.17 15.55
CA HIS A 609 -16.70 29.12 14.92
C HIS A 609 -16.56 29.07 13.39
N GLY A 610 -16.05 30.12 12.75
CA GLY A 610 -15.73 30.09 11.31
C GLY A 610 -14.59 29.13 10.99
N ALA A 611 -13.53 29.14 11.81
CA ALA A 611 -12.40 28.21 11.67
C ALA A 611 -12.83 26.77 11.92
N PHE A 612 -13.63 26.57 12.97
CA PHE A 612 -14.25 25.28 13.26
C PHE A 612 -15.10 24.80 12.08
N ALA A 613 -15.95 25.66 11.50
CA ALA A 613 -16.82 25.29 10.39
C ALA A 613 -16.02 24.80 9.18
N LEU A 614 -14.99 25.53 8.74
CA LEU A 614 -14.17 25.13 7.60
C LEU A 614 -13.40 23.83 7.86
N LEU A 615 -12.88 23.64 9.06
CA LEU A 615 -12.14 22.42 9.38
C LEU A 615 -13.05 21.21 9.61
N GLN A 616 -14.26 21.40 10.15
CA GLN A 616 -15.20 20.32 10.43
C GLN A 616 -16.04 19.92 9.21
N CYS A 617 -16.20 20.81 8.22
CA CYS A 617 -17.02 20.54 7.04
C CYS A 617 -16.43 19.47 6.11
N ARG A 618 -17.26 18.97 5.20
CA ARG A 618 -16.88 17.93 4.23
C ARG A 618 -15.83 18.40 3.22
N VAL A 619 -15.76 19.70 2.91
CA VAL A 619 -14.73 20.25 2.01
C VAL A 619 -13.33 19.96 2.58
N HIS A 620 -13.11 20.24 3.87
CA HIS A 620 -11.85 19.91 4.52
C HIS A 620 -11.70 18.42 4.80
N GLU A 621 -12.79 17.70 5.12
CA GLU A 621 -12.72 16.24 5.31
C GLU A 621 -12.18 15.53 4.07
N ILE A 622 -12.64 15.92 2.87
CA ILE A 622 -12.14 15.42 1.59
C ILE A 622 -10.65 15.66 1.47
N TRP A 623 -10.20 16.91 1.69
CA TRP A 623 -8.79 17.26 1.64
C TRP A 623 -7.94 16.47 2.65
N ALA A 624 -8.41 16.41 3.89
CA ALA A 624 -7.72 15.76 4.99
C ALA A 624 -7.57 14.26 4.74
N ARG A 625 -8.62 13.58 4.29
CA ARG A 625 -8.58 12.14 4.00
C ARG A 625 -7.76 11.81 2.76
N PHE A 626 -7.66 12.75 1.82
CA PHE A 626 -6.89 12.55 0.60
C PHE A 626 -5.37 12.74 0.83
N PHE A 627 -4.97 13.77 1.57
CA PHE A 627 -3.55 14.12 1.76
C PHE A 627 -2.93 13.66 3.07
N SER A 628 -3.73 13.14 4.00
CA SER A 628 -3.19 12.52 5.22
C SER A 628 -3.07 11.01 5.06
N SER A 629 -2.05 10.43 5.72
CA SER A 629 -1.91 8.98 5.84
C SER A 629 -3.06 8.34 6.64
N THR A 630 -3.14 7.00 6.60
CA THR A 630 -4.03 6.23 7.47
C THR A 630 -3.24 5.35 8.46
N LEU A 631 -3.88 4.97 9.57
CA LEU A 631 -3.41 3.92 10.47
C LEU A 631 -4.54 2.89 10.63
N GLY A 632 -4.41 1.76 9.93
CA GLY A 632 -5.56 0.88 9.70
C GLY A 632 -6.62 1.62 8.87
N ASP A 633 -7.88 1.61 9.34
CA ASP A 633 -8.99 2.31 8.70
C ASP A 633 -9.15 3.77 9.19
N GLY A 634 -8.35 4.19 10.19
CA GLY A 634 -8.41 5.54 10.77
C GLY A 634 -7.60 6.57 9.99
N LEU A 635 -8.11 7.80 9.93
CA LEU A 635 -7.38 8.98 9.47
C LEU A 635 -6.22 9.27 10.42
N ASN A 636 -5.02 9.50 9.87
CA ASN A 636 -3.87 10.03 10.59
C ASN A 636 -3.58 11.47 10.12
N TYR A 637 -4.36 12.43 10.64
CA TYR A 637 -4.37 13.84 10.26
C TYR A 637 -2.96 14.45 10.23
N SER A 638 -2.58 15.06 9.10
CA SER A 638 -1.25 15.65 8.93
C SER A 638 -1.29 17.19 9.03
N PRO A 639 -0.66 17.80 10.05
CA PRO A 639 -0.47 19.25 10.06
C PRO A 639 0.24 19.77 8.81
N THR A 640 1.20 19.02 8.28
CA THR A 640 2.05 19.47 7.17
C THR A 640 1.48 19.18 5.79
N ASP A 641 0.91 17.99 5.60
CA ASP A 641 0.52 17.55 4.25
C ASP A 641 -0.96 17.84 3.96
N CYS A 642 -1.77 18.01 5.02
CA CYS A 642 -3.17 18.40 4.93
C CYS A 642 -3.38 19.87 5.32
N PHE A 643 -3.05 20.29 6.54
CA PHE A 643 -3.43 21.63 6.99
C PHE A 643 -2.58 22.74 6.34
N GLU A 644 -1.25 22.61 6.33
CA GLU A 644 -0.36 23.62 5.70
C GLU A 644 -0.62 23.77 4.19
N THR A 645 -1.26 22.79 3.54
CA THR A 645 -1.60 22.81 2.12
C THR A 645 -3.05 23.21 1.85
N PHE A 646 -3.93 23.25 2.86
CA PHE A 646 -5.36 23.49 2.67
C PHE A 646 -5.65 24.92 2.20
N PRO A 647 -6.24 25.12 1.02
CA PRO A 647 -6.50 26.45 0.49
C PRO A 647 -7.79 27.00 1.11
N PHE A 648 -7.67 27.83 2.16
CA PHE A 648 -8.82 28.51 2.74
C PHE A 648 -9.53 29.42 1.70
N PRO A 649 -10.85 29.67 1.82
CA PRO A 649 -11.51 30.69 1.02
C PRO A 649 -10.96 32.08 1.36
N GLU A 650 -11.16 33.07 0.49
CA GLU A 650 -10.83 34.45 0.84
C GLU A 650 -11.81 35.01 1.88
N ASP A 651 -11.32 35.90 2.76
CA ASP A 651 -12.12 36.63 3.76
C ASP A 651 -12.99 35.76 4.69
N TRP A 652 -12.72 34.45 4.77
CA TRP A 652 -13.50 33.49 5.56
C TRP A 652 -13.59 33.82 7.04
N GLU A 653 -12.59 34.52 7.59
CA GLU A 653 -12.57 34.95 9.00
C GLU A 653 -13.70 35.94 9.32
N GLN A 654 -14.22 36.63 8.30
CA GLN A 654 -15.30 37.62 8.41
C GLN A 654 -16.65 37.09 7.93
N ASP A 655 -16.72 35.83 7.46
CA ASP A 655 -17.96 35.24 6.95
C ASP A 655 -18.91 34.87 8.11
N GLU A 656 -19.93 35.69 8.27
CA GLU A 656 -20.95 35.55 9.31
C GLU A 656 -21.82 34.30 9.12
N ALA A 657 -22.11 33.90 7.88
CA ALA A 657 -22.91 32.71 7.60
C ALA A 657 -22.15 31.44 7.97
N LEU A 658 -20.86 31.39 7.66
CA LEU A 658 -19.95 30.31 8.04
C LEU A 658 -19.82 30.21 9.56
N ARG A 659 -19.61 31.35 10.24
CA ARG A 659 -19.53 31.41 11.71
C ARG A 659 -20.81 30.91 12.38
N ALA A 660 -21.97 31.38 11.91
CA ALA A 660 -23.27 30.97 12.45
C ALA A 660 -23.56 29.48 12.23
N ALA A 661 -23.21 28.95 11.05
CA ALA A 661 -23.39 27.52 10.75
C ALA A 661 -22.48 26.64 11.63
N GLY A 662 -21.21 27.03 11.81
CA GLY A 662 -20.28 26.34 12.70
C GLY A 662 -20.75 26.34 14.15
N GLU A 663 -21.22 27.48 14.66
CA GLU A 663 -21.73 27.61 16.03
C GLU A 663 -22.98 26.77 16.27
N ALA A 664 -23.92 26.76 15.33
CA ALA A 664 -25.13 25.94 15.43
C ALA A 664 -24.79 24.44 15.44
N TYR A 665 -23.87 23.99 14.58
CA TYR A 665 -23.44 22.59 14.53
C TYR A 665 -22.70 22.18 15.81
N GLU A 666 -21.71 22.97 16.23
CA GLU A 666 -20.89 22.69 17.42
C GLU A 666 -21.78 22.56 18.66
N ARG A 667 -22.68 23.52 18.87
CA ARG A 667 -23.57 23.58 20.03
C ARG A 667 -24.51 22.39 20.08
N HIS A 668 -25.13 22.03 18.95
CA HIS A 668 -26.02 20.87 18.86
C HIS A 668 -25.26 19.57 19.13
N ARG A 669 -24.08 19.41 18.53
CA ARG A 669 -23.22 18.24 18.71
C ARG A 669 -22.76 18.09 20.16
N ALA A 670 -22.34 19.18 20.81
CA ALA A 670 -21.91 19.16 22.21
C ALA A 670 -23.07 18.79 23.15
N ALA A 671 -24.25 19.41 22.96
CA ALA A 671 -25.44 19.09 23.74
C ALA A 671 -25.87 17.63 23.57
N LEU A 672 -25.82 17.11 22.34
CA LEU A 672 -26.11 15.70 22.03
C LEU A 672 -25.14 14.76 22.75
N MET A 673 -23.83 15.01 22.64
CA MET A 673 -22.79 14.18 23.26
C MET A 673 -22.97 14.12 24.79
N ILE A 674 -23.24 15.27 25.42
CA ILE A 674 -23.48 15.34 26.87
C ILE A 674 -24.77 14.61 27.25
N ALA A 675 -25.86 14.82 26.51
CA ALA A 675 -27.16 14.21 26.82
C ALA A 675 -27.13 12.67 26.66
N ALA A 676 -26.35 12.16 25.70
CA ALA A 676 -26.20 10.73 25.45
C ALA A 676 -25.11 10.06 26.30
N ASP A 677 -24.27 10.85 27.00
CA ASP A 677 -23.02 10.38 27.64
C ASP A 677 -22.11 9.63 26.66
N GLU A 678 -21.97 10.22 25.45
CA GLU A 678 -21.24 9.63 24.32
C GLU A 678 -20.13 10.56 23.84
N GLY A 679 -18.91 10.04 23.75
CA GLY A 679 -17.81 10.70 23.04
C GLY A 679 -18.05 10.83 21.53
N SER A 680 -17.15 11.53 20.85
CA SER A 680 -17.25 11.82 19.41
C SER A 680 -17.30 10.54 18.57
N THR A 681 -16.54 9.50 18.92
CA THR A 681 -16.49 8.25 18.15
C THR A 681 -17.86 7.56 18.08
N LYS A 682 -18.57 7.45 19.21
CA LYS A 682 -19.90 6.82 19.26
C LYS A 682 -20.93 7.67 18.52
N THR A 683 -20.90 8.99 18.74
CA THR A 683 -21.78 9.95 18.06
C THR A 683 -21.65 9.86 16.54
N TYR A 684 -20.43 9.81 16.00
CA TYR A 684 -20.23 9.73 14.56
C TYR A 684 -20.46 8.33 13.98
N ASN A 685 -20.33 7.26 14.77
CA ASN A 685 -20.80 5.94 14.33
C ASN A 685 -22.31 5.97 14.06
N ARG A 686 -23.09 6.60 14.94
CA ARG A 686 -24.53 6.84 14.74
C ARG A 686 -24.78 7.79 13.56
N PHE A 687 -24.00 8.87 13.43
CA PHE A 687 -24.09 9.79 12.29
C PHE A 687 -23.94 9.10 10.93
N HIS A 688 -23.08 8.07 10.82
CA HIS A 688 -22.85 7.34 9.57
C HIS A 688 -23.68 6.06 9.41
N ASP A 689 -24.52 5.70 10.38
CA ASP A 689 -25.39 4.52 10.34
C ASP A 689 -26.69 4.82 9.55
N PRO A 690 -26.98 4.13 8.43
CA PRO A 690 -28.21 4.34 7.66
C PRO A 690 -29.49 4.01 8.45
N GLU A 691 -29.41 3.13 9.46
CA GLU A 691 -30.57 2.73 10.27
C GLU A 691 -30.83 3.71 11.44
N GLU A 692 -29.88 4.59 11.73
CA GLU A 692 -30.05 5.61 12.77
C GLU A 692 -30.96 6.74 12.26
N SER A 693 -32.13 6.82 12.87
CA SER A 693 -33.23 7.74 12.50
C SER A 693 -33.68 8.63 13.66
N LYS A 694 -32.99 8.59 14.81
CA LYS A 694 -33.35 9.42 15.95
C LYS A 694 -33.27 10.92 15.58
N PRO A 695 -34.26 11.74 15.99
CA PRO A 695 -34.37 13.14 15.56
C PRO A 695 -33.11 13.97 15.79
N GLU A 696 -32.41 13.73 16.91
CA GLU A 696 -31.19 14.46 17.26
C GLU A 696 -30.00 14.15 16.34
N ILE A 697 -29.92 12.93 15.79
CA ILE A 697 -28.90 12.56 14.80
C ILE A 697 -29.27 13.07 13.41
N VAL A 698 -30.55 13.03 13.05
CA VAL A 698 -31.04 13.62 11.79
C VAL A 698 -30.76 15.13 11.77
N ALA A 699 -31.08 15.84 12.86
CA ALA A 699 -30.76 17.26 13.02
C ALA A 699 -29.25 17.53 12.93
N LEU A 700 -28.40 16.66 13.53
CA LEU A 700 -26.95 16.77 13.41
C LEU A 700 -26.49 16.66 11.93
N ARG A 701 -27.07 15.74 11.15
CA ARG A 701 -26.80 15.58 9.70
C ARG A 701 -27.23 16.81 8.90
N GLU A 702 -28.39 17.39 9.21
CA GLU A 702 -28.92 18.60 8.56
C GLU A 702 -28.06 19.82 8.84
N LEU A 703 -27.64 20.02 10.10
CA LEU A 703 -26.73 21.09 10.51
C LEU A 703 -25.36 20.93 9.85
N HIS A 704 -24.84 19.71 9.74
CA HIS A 704 -23.60 19.46 9.00
C HIS A 704 -23.76 19.84 7.52
N ALA A 705 -24.87 19.47 6.89
CA ALA A 705 -25.14 19.83 5.51
C ALA A 705 -25.30 21.35 5.31
N ALA A 706 -25.84 22.07 6.30
CA ALA A 706 -25.89 23.52 6.29
C ALA A 706 -24.50 24.16 6.38
N MET A 707 -23.65 23.64 7.26
CA MET A 707 -22.24 24.02 7.39
C MET A 707 -21.46 23.75 6.09
N ASP A 708 -21.69 22.61 5.44
CA ASP A 708 -21.05 22.30 4.16
C ASP A 708 -21.46 23.29 3.05
N ARG A 709 -22.75 23.64 2.97
CA ARG A 709 -23.23 24.65 2.01
C ARG A 709 -22.64 26.03 2.30
N ALA A 710 -22.51 26.42 3.58
CA ALA A 710 -21.87 27.68 3.95
C ALA A 710 -20.39 27.69 3.54
N ALA A 711 -19.66 26.60 3.77
CA ALA A 711 -18.27 26.46 3.33
C ALA A 711 -18.14 26.57 1.81
N LEU A 712 -18.97 25.86 1.03
CA LEU A 712 -18.95 25.93 -0.44
C LEU A 712 -19.24 27.35 -0.96
N ARG A 713 -20.17 28.08 -0.33
CA ARG A 713 -20.46 29.48 -0.67
C ARG A 713 -19.32 30.43 -0.32
N ALA A 714 -18.62 30.18 0.78
CA ALA A 714 -17.40 30.94 1.11
C ALA A 714 -16.32 30.78 0.03
N TYR A 715 -16.28 29.63 -0.66
CA TYR A 715 -15.42 29.42 -1.84
C TYR A 715 -15.97 30.05 -3.15
N GLY A 716 -17.18 30.60 -3.14
CA GLY A 716 -17.89 31.07 -4.33
C GLY A 716 -18.45 29.94 -5.20
N TRP A 717 -18.62 28.73 -4.65
CA TRP A 717 -19.13 27.54 -5.38
C TRP A 717 -20.62 27.34 -5.13
N ASP A 718 -21.43 28.35 -5.46
CA ASP A 718 -22.89 28.31 -5.33
C ASP A 718 -23.53 27.18 -6.16
N ASP A 719 -22.93 26.85 -7.29
CA ASP A 719 -23.32 25.75 -8.17
C ASP A 719 -23.26 24.41 -7.45
N LEU A 720 -22.19 24.15 -6.69
CA LEU A 720 -22.05 22.95 -5.86
C LEU A 720 -22.95 23.04 -4.64
N ALA A 721 -22.99 24.19 -3.97
CA ALA A 721 -23.81 24.39 -2.77
C ALA A 721 -25.31 24.11 -3.01
N ALA A 722 -25.80 24.33 -4.23
CA ALA A 722 -27.18 24.03 -4.64
C ALA A 722 -27.43 22.53 -4.87
N GLN A 723 -26.40 21.76 -5.22
CA GLN A 723 -26.50 20.36 -5.64
C GLN A 723 -26.10 19.37 -4.56
N VAL A 724 -25.23 19.76 -3.62
CA VAL A 724 -24.66 18.82 -2.64
C VAL A 724 -25.73 18.14 -1.79
N ARG A 725 -25.72 16.81 -1.87
CA ARG A 725 -26.49 15.91 -1.02
C ARG A 725 -25.60 14.74 -0.62
N CYS A 726 -25.78 14.28 0.61
CA CYS A 726 -25.04 13.12 1.10
C CYS A 726 -25.86 11.86 0.88
N GLU A 727 -25.13 10.77 0.66
CA GLU A 727 -25.65 9.43 0.53
C GLU A 727 -24.92 8.52 1.51
N PHE A 728 -25.54 7.39 1.84
CA PHE A 728 -24.84 6.32 2.56
C PHE A 728 -24.09 5.48 1.54
N VAL A 729 -22.76 5.55 1.62
CA VAL A 729 -21.87 4.82 0.72
C VAL A 729 -21.00 3.89 1.55
N LEU A 730 -20.83 2.65 1.11
CA LEU A 730 -19.87 1.73 1.72
C LEU A 730 -18.44 2.23 1.44
N GLU A 731 -17.60 2.32 2.47
CA GLU A 731 -16.18 2.66 2.29
C GLU A 731 -15.41 1.54 1.56
N TYR A 732 -15.87 0.31 1.74
CA TYR A 732 -15.39 -0.89 1.07
C TYR A 732 -16.49 -1.96 1.14
N GLU A 733 -16.53 -2.84 0.14
CA GLU A 733 -17.33 -4.06 0.22
C GLU A 733 -16.71 -4.96 1.30
N ALA A 734 -17.38 -5.07 2.45
CA ALA A 734 -16.97 -6.02 3.47
C ALA A 734 -17.36 -7.44 3.01
N SER A 735 -16.63 -8.46 3.48
CA SER A 735 -17.03 -9.85 3.23
C SER A 735 -18.47 -10.07 3.71
N THR A 736 -19.19 -10.99 3.06
CA THR A 736 -20.59 -11.31 3.35
C THR A 736 -20.87 -11.68 4.81
N ASN A 737 -19.84 -11.95 5.62
CA ASN A 737 -19.91 -12.28 7.04
C ASN A 737 -19.57 -11.12 8.01
N ALA A 738 -19.38 -9.89 7.52
CA ALA A 738 -19.13 -8.74 8.40
C ALA A 738 -20.40 -8.36 9.18
N ARG A 739 -20.34 -8.39 10.52
CA ARG A 739 -21.47 -8.04 11.41
C ARG A 739 -21.93 -6.57 11.29
N VAL A 740 -21.08 -5.67 10.78
CA VAL A 740 -21.39 -4.26 10.56
C VAL A 740 -20.73 -3.84 9.25
N GLN A 741 -21.51 -3.29 8.33
CA GLN A 741 -21.03 -2.75 7.07
C GLN A 741 -20.39 -1.35 7.30
N PRO A 742 -19.28 -1.00 6.63
CA PRO A 742 -18.55 0.25 6.85
C PRO A 742 -19.22 1.42 6.11
N TRP A 743 -20.45 1.75 6.49
CA TRP A 743 -21.18 2.88 5.93
C TRP A 743 -20.52 4.21 6.28
N ARG A 744 -20.51 5.13 5.29
CA ARG A 744 -20.18 6.54 5.50
C ARG A 744 -21.23 7.41 4.81
N TYR A 745 -21.86 8.27 5.60
CA TYR A 745 -22.72 9.37 5.12
C TYR A 745 -21.88 10.52 4.54
N ARG A 746 -21.65 10.51 3.22
CA ARG A 746 -20.74 11.43 2.49
C ARG A 746 -21.33 11.84 1.13
N TRP A 747 -20.70 12.80 0.46
CA TRP A 747 -21.05 13.13 -0.92
C TRP A 747 -20.73 11.97 -1.88
N PRO A 748 -21.54 11.79 -2.95
CA PRO A 748 -21.22 10.93 -4.09
C PRO A 748 -19.81 11.18 -4.62
N GLN A 749 -19.24 10.17 -5.29
CA GLN A 749 -17.85 10.19 -5.71
C GLN A 749 -17.57 11.31 -6.72
N GLU A 750 -18.54 11.65 -7.57
CA GLU A 750 -18.45 12.68 -8.59
C GLU A 750 -18.29 14.07 -7.95
N LEU A 751 -19.13 14.37 -6.94
CA LEU A 751 -19.04 15.63 -6.18
C LEU A 751 -17.76 15.69 -5.33
N HIS A 752 -17.35 14.55 -4.77
CA HIS A 752 -16.08 14.43 -4.05
C HIS A 752 -14.89 14.82 -4.94
N ASP A 753 -14.82 14.23 -6.13
CA ASP A 753 -13.72 14.44 -7.08
C ASP A 753 -13.71 15.88 -7.62
N GLU A 754 -14.89 16.45 -7.91
CA GLU A 754 -15.03 17.84 -8.35
C GLU A 754 -14.55 18.84 -7.29
N VAL A 755 -14.96 18.65 -6.02
CA VAL A 755 -14.50 19.51 -4.91
C VAL A 755 -12.99 19.41 -4.73
N LEU A 756 -12.45 18.19 -4.76
CA LEU A 756 -11.01 17.97 -4.62
C LEU A 756 -10.22 18.61 -5.77
N ALA A 757 -10.71 18.52 -7.01
CA ALA A 757 -10.12 19.15 -8.18
C ALA A 757 -10.11 20.68 -8.06
N ARG A 758 -11.22 21.30 -7.62
CA ARG A 758 -11.30 22.75 -7.39
C ARG A 758 -10.38 23.21 -6.25
N LEU A 759 -10.31 22.48 -5.14
CA LEU A 759 -9.38 22.77 -4.05
C LEU A 759 -7.93 22.73 -4.53
N LEU A 760 -7.56 21.68 -5.26
CA LEU A 760 -6.23 21.53 -5.83
C LEU A 760 -5.86 22.69 -6.78
N ALA A 761 -6.81 23.12 -7.63
CA ALA A 761 -6.63 24.29 -8.50
C ALA A 761 -6.44 25.58 -7.68
N ARG A 762 -7.24 25.77 -6.62
CA ARG A 762 -7.13 26.93 -5.73
C ARG A 762 -5.80 26.95 -4.98
N ASN A 763 -5.33 25.81 -4.46
CA ASN A 763 -4.02 25.71 -3.82
C ASN A 763 -2.90 26.18 -4.77
N ARG A 764 -2.92 25.77 -6.04
CA ARG A 764 -1.95 26.24 -7.04
C ARG A 764 -2.00 27.75 -7.25
N GLN A 765 -3.20 28.33 -7.30
CA GLN A 765 -3.37 29.78 -7.44
C GLN A 765 -2.81 30.53 -6.23
N SER A 766 -3.15 30.09 -5.01
CA SER A 766 -2.63 30.68 -3.77
C SER A 766 -1.11 30.56 -3.67
N ALA A 767 -0.54 29.39 -3.99
CA ALA A 767 0.90 29.17 -3.96
C ALA A 767 1.67 30.01 -4.98
N ALA A 768 1.09 30.30 -6.15
CA ALA A 768 1.69 31.21 -7.13
C ALA A 768 1.69 32.66 -6.64
N GLY A 769 0.70 33.07 -5.85
CA GLY A 769 0.63 34.40 -5.22
C GLY A 769 1.62 34.61 -4.07
N ASP A 770 2.05 33.52 -3.41
CA ASP A 770 3.00 33.53 -2.30
C ASP A 770 4.48 33.65 -2.71
N LEU A 771 4.79 33.58 -4.02
CA LEU A 771 6.16 33.77 -4.52
C LEU A 771 6.56 35.26 -4.42
N PRO A 772 7.77 35.60 -3.93
CA PRO A 772 8.25 36.98 -3.96
C PRO A 772 8.21 37.51 -5.39
N ARG A 773 7.50 38.61 -5.62
CA ARG A 773 7.47 39.31 -6.92
C ARG A 773 8.83 39.88 -7.30
#